data_AF-A0A812WBJ8-F1
#
_entry.id   AF-A0A812WBJ8-F1
#
_cell.length_a   1.000
_cell.length_b   1.000
_cell.length_c   1.000
_cell.angle_alpha   90.00
_cell.angle_beta   90.00
_cell.angle_gamma   90.00
#
_symmetry.space_group_name_H-M   'P 1'
#
loop_
_entity.id
_entity.type
_entity.pdbx_description
1 polymer ?
#
loop_
_entity_poly.entity_id
_entity_poly.type
_entity_poly.pdbx_seq_one_letter_code
_entity_poly.pdbx_strand_id
1 'polypeptide(L)'
;MFCRFAHVAFSTPGFGGLEERKTRLLFLRSAVAMSRTKAMIGAAVLASPLAFIAPAGSPQAAPRAALPGTGTETRNTKSGVAGPSAALVATAGLAAAGRRCSRQQRRADDAYGASHTSFYTDAVAKDKYDTLEEVLADKLKDEKLKGMVNELLDACVKITEALRVNLVTVNDASNAFGDRQLTVDVIADNLLWDLAKSSKYVYEASSEEEPEIVQTNSDGQYVLCWDPLDGSSIVDNNWAVGTIVGVWDKSTGLIGATGRDQVMSLVALYGPRTTVFITLDDGVYEFTLGDGNKWICSRDKIQIKPECKIFAPANMRAAQEVDGYNNLINHYMTNKFTLRYTGGLVPDVCQQFTKGQGVFTNPTSKASPAKLRLAFEAAPFGRLVEMSGGKTSDGVSGNSVLDMKITAVDQRTALAIGSAQEVQRFNEMVRHALASQSKDEGTQESTVGWAADRCWPVGGEDAVARLGARVPFFGRVLVPSAEVAARKLSEGSLWCPEDACLTYVDKSPDEASVAVLYREGCREKVLKHLSASSEEELKGSGELPPDPKAFSKGSKALPRSWLLARELLAMMLGAGAGTFDARSRAAMIEMFGHFGIPEQVIAGWESEIGGALFEALEASSILEAQKAARDSWRKSKVAMAAAGGGLVLAITGGLAAPIVAPALATGAAAVGAQAAAVGAAVGRAHSSSII
;
A
#
# COMPACT_ATOMS: atom_id res chain seq x y z
N MET A 1 38.10 -12.26 6.73
CA MET A 1 38.38 -11.22 5.70
C MET A 1 37.75 -9.87 6.03
N PHE A 2 36.47 -9.78 6.43
CA PHE A 2 35.80 -8.51 6.77
C PHE A 2 36.50 -7.67 7.87
N CYS A 3 37.07 -8.29 8.91
CA CYS A 3 37.83 -7.55 9.94
C CYS A 3 39.19 -7.02 9.45
N ARG A 4 39.79 -7.60 8.39
CA ARG A 4 40.99 -7.04 7.74
C ARG A 4 40.64 -5.87 6.80
N PHE A 5 39.40 -5.84 6.30
CA PHE A 5 38.86 -4.76 5.46
C PHE A 5 38.71 -3.44 6.23
N ALA A 6 38.25 -3.50 7.48
CA ALA A 6 38.17 -2.32 8.34
C ALA A 6 39.57 -1.77 8.72
N HIS A 7 40.57 -2.62 8.87
CA HIS A 7 41.88 -2.18 9.37
C HIS A 7 42.76 -1.47 8.32
N VAL A 8 42.44 -1.61 7.03
CA VAL A 8 43.19 -1.01 5.90
C VAL A 8 42.54 0.27 5.40
N ALA A 9 41.22 0.45 5.57
CA ALA A 9 40.50 1.65 5.15
C ALA A 9 40.63 2.85 6.13
N PHE A 10 41.08 2.63 7.37
CA PHE A 10 41.11 3.65 8.43
C PHE A 10 42.52 4.09 8.85
N SER A 11 43.55 3.84 8.04
CA SER A 11 44.96 4.19 8.32
C SER A 11 45.56 5.24 7.38
N THR A 12 44.75 5.90 6.55
CA THR A 12 45.13 7.10 5.79
C THR A 12 44.98 8.37 6.64
N PRO A 13 45.96 9.30 6.66
CA PRO A 13 45.87 10.51 7.47
C PRO A 13 44.90 11.53 6.82
N GLY A 14 43.86 11.95 7.55
CA GLY A 14 42.92 13.01 7.12
C GLY A 14 41.51 12.99 7.70
N PHE A 15 41.09 11.95 8.43
CA PHE A 15 39.71 11.80 8.92
C PHE A 15 39.66 11.98 10.45
N GLY A 16 39.05 13.06 10.93
CA GLY A 16 39.05 13.42 12.35
C GLY A 16 37.96 14.42 12.75
N GLY A 17 36.68 14.02 12.67
CA GLY A 17 35.53 14.81 13.12
C GLY A 17 34.58 14.06 14.06
N LEU A 18 33.90 14.77 14.97
CA LEU A 18 33.04 14.21 16.03
C LEU A 18 31.79 13.46 15.50
N GLU A 19 31.32 13.79 14.30
CA GLU A 19 30.25 13.10 13.56
C GLU A 19 30.61 11.64 13.22
N GLU A 20 31.89 11.34 12.99
CA GLU A 20 32.35 10.02 12.52
C GLU A 20 32.31 8.92 13.58
N ARG A 21 32.30 9.29 14.87
CA ARG A 21 32.16 8.31 15.96
C ARG A 21 30.77 7.67 15.97
N LYS A 22 29.75 8.38 15.47
CA LYS A 22 28.38 7.84 15.33
C LYS A 22 28.28 6.89 14.14
N THR A 23 28.93 7.21 13.02
CA THR A 23 29.01 6.36 11.83
C THR A 23 29.79 5.06 12.10
N ARG A 24 30.88 5.12 12.88
CA ARG A 24 31.60 3.94 13.40
C ARG A 24 30.71 3.00 14.21
N LEU A 25 29.79 3.53 15.03
CA LEU A 25 28.92 2.74 15.91
C LEU A 25 27.77 2.05 15.15
N LEU A 26 27.23 2.70 14.11
CA LEU A 26 26.23 2.10 13.23
C LEU A 26 26.81 0.95 12.40
N PHE A 27 28.02 1.12 11.85
CA PHE A 27 28.64 0.13 10.97
C PHE A 27 29.01 -1.18 11.71
N LEU A 28 29.50 -1.06 12.95
CA LEU A 28 29.80 -2.22 13.81
C LEU A 28 28.54 -2.96 14.26
N ARG A 29 27.41 -2.27 14.47
CA ARG A 29 26.13 -2.90 14.83
C ARG A 29 25.53 -3.70 13.66
N SER A 30 25.61 -3.18 12.43
CA SER A 30 25.13 -3.87 11.23
C SER A 30 25.95 -5.10 10.86
N ALA A 31 27.27 -5.06 11.04
CA ALA A 31 28.15 -6.19 10.76
C ALA A 31 27.96 -7.37 11.74
N VAL A 32 27.70 -7.09 13.02
CA VAL A 32 27.41 -8.12 14.04
C VAL A 32 26.03 -8.76 13.82
N ALA A 33 25.06 -8.02 13.29
CA ALA A 33 23.75 -8.54 12.92
C ALA A 33 23.85 -9.53 11.74
N MET A 34 24.59 -9.18 10.68
CA MET A 34 24.78 -10.05 9.51
C MET A 34 25.53 -11.36 9.81
N SER A 35 26.47 -11.36 10.76
CA SER A 35 27.21 -12.56 11.16
C SER A 35 26.34 -13.57 11.93
N ARG A 36 25.30 -13.12 12.64
CA ARG A 36 24.42 -14.00 13.43
C ARG A 36 23.37 -14.71 12.56
N THR A 37 22.95 -14.08 11.46
CA THR A 37 21.97 -14.65 10.52
C THR A 37 22.53 -15.83 9.72
N LYS A 38 23.83 -15.84 9.40
CA LYS A 38 24.49 -16.94 8.68
C LYS A 38 24.63 -18.24 9.48
N ALA A 39 24.70 -18.17 10.82
CA ALA A 39 24.90 -19.35 11.65
C ALA A 39 23.60 -20.12 11.96
N MET A 40 22.42 -19.49 11.87
CA MET A 40 21.13 -20.14 12.15
C MET A 40 20.55 -20.91 10.95
N ILE A 41 20.90 -20.55 9.72
CA ILE A 41 20.31 -21.14 8.51
C ILE A 41 20.97 -22.48 8.13
N GLY A 42 22.20 -22.74 8.59
CA GLY A 42 22.94 -23.97 8.27
C GLY A 42 22.42 -25.26 8.93
N ALA A 43 21.49 -25.19 9.88
CA ALA A 43 21.04 -26.35 10.65
C ALA A 43 19.72 -27.00 10.18
N ALA A 44 18.99 -26.40 9.24
CA ALA A 44 17.62 -26.84 8.89
C ALA A 44 17.51 -27.67 7.59
N VAL A 45 18.61 -28.03 6.91
CA VAL A 45 18.59 -28.64 5.56
C VAL A 45 18.84 -30.16 5.56
N LEU A 46 18.54 -30.88 6.66
CA LEU A 46 18.64 -32.35 6.69
C LEU A 46 17.35 -33.01 7.18
N ALA A 47 16.31 -33.04 6.34
CA ALA A 47 15.26 -34.07 6.35
C ALA A 47 14.37 -33.97 5.09
N SER A 48 14.44 -34.97 4.20
CA SER A 48 13.47 -35.22 3.10
C SER A 48 12.95 -36.69 3.22
N PRO A 49 11.99 -37.17 2.40
CA PRO A 49 10.64 -37.51 2.86
C PRO A 49 10.28 -38.99 2.67
N LEU A 50 9.19 -39.46 3.30
CA LEU A 50 8.55 -40.74 3.00
C LEU A 50 7.20 -40.49 2.34
N ALA A 51 7.04 -41.05 1.13
CA ALA A 51 5.86 -40.94 0.28
C ALA A 51 4.72 -41.87 0.74
N PHE A 52 3.50 -41.38 0.61
CA PHE A 52 2.25 -42.12 0.77
C PHE A 52 1.83 -42.77 -0.56
N ILE A 53 1.38 -44.03 -0.49
CA ILE A 53 0.56 -44.70 -1.51
C ILE A 53 -0.79 -45.02 -0.83
N ALA A 54 -1.90 -44.63 -1.47
CA ALA A 54 -3.26 -44.98 -1.06
C ALA A 54 -3.76 -46.22 -1.83
N PRO A 55 -4.83 -46.88 -1.35
CA PRO A 55 -5.93 -47.15 -2.28
C PRO A 55 -7.35 -46.98 -1.69
N ALA A 56 -8.22 -46.45 -2.58
CA ALA A 56 -9.63 -46.74 -2.87
C ALA A 56 -10.66 -47.11 -1.78
N GLY A 57 -11.83 -46.44 -1.85
CA GLY A 57 -13.12 -46.93 -1.35
C GLY A 57 -14.21 -45.83 -1.23
N SER A 58 -15.15 -45.79 -2.17
CA SER A 58 -16.52 -45.22 -2.01
C SER A 58 -17.40 -46.16 -1.14
N PRO A 59 -18.64 -45.85 -0.63
CA PRO A 59 -19.65 -44.87 -1.10
C PRO A 59 -20.59 -44.19 -0.05
N GLN A 60 -21.48 -43.30 -0.54
CA GLN A 60 -22.91 -43.02 -0.20
C GLN A 60 -23.48 -42.71 1.22
N ALA A 61 -24.28 -41.61 1.24
CA ALA A 61 -25.62 -41.38 1.82
C ALA A 61 -25.86 -41.13 3.34
N ALA A 62 -26.78 -40.17 3.59
CA ALA A 62 -27.24 -39.50 4.82
C ALA A 62 -28.14 -40.37 5.77
N PRO A 63 -28.93 -39.85 6.77
CA PRO A 63 -28.95 -38.57 7.52
C PRO A 63 -29.16 -38.71 9.08
N ARG A 64 -29.20 -37.55 9.77
CA ARG A 64 -29.88 -37.15 11.05
C ARG A 64 -30.36 -38.21 12.07
N ALA A 65 -30.06 -37.98 13.35
CA ALA A 65 -31.02 -38.12 14.46
C ALA A 65 -30.64 -37.27 15.69
N ALA A 66 -31.65 -36.60 16.25
CA ALA A 66 -31.64 -35.87 17.51
C ALA A 66 -31.81 -36.81 18.71
N LEU A 67 -31.42 -36.38 19.92
CA LEU A 67 -31.96 -36.94 21.16
C LEU A 67 -32.19 -35.83 22.22
N PRO A 68 -33.33 -35.85 22.93
CA PRO A 68 -33.66 -34.97 24.04
C PRO A 68 -33.30 -35.60 25.41
N GLY A 69 -33.39 -34.80 26.47
CA GLY A 69 -32.99 -35.15 27.83
C GLY A 69 -34.04 -35.87 28.69
N THR A 70 -33.76 -35.93 29.99
CA THR A 70 -34.66 -35.88 31.17
C THR A 70 -33.95 -36.45 32.41
N GLY A 71 -34.34 -35.97 33.60
CA GLY A 71 -34.25 -36.71 34.87
C GLY A 71 -33.05 -36.39 35.76
N THR A 72 -33.15 -35.45 36.70
CA THR A 72 -33.64 -35.59 38.11
C THR A 72 -32.57 -36.04 39.12
N GLU A 73 -32.38 -35.19 40.15
CA GLU A 73 -32.20 -35.49 41.58
C GLU A 73 -31.10 -36.51 41.98
N THR A 74 -30.21 -36.30 42.97
CA THR A 74 -30.36 -35.69 44.30
C THR A 74 -28.98 -35.65 44.99
N ARG A 75 -28.81 -34.67 45.89
CA ARG A 75 -28.16 -34.73 47.22
C ARG A 75 -27.12 -35.84 47.49
N ASN A 76 -25.95 -35.44 48.00
CA ASN A 76 -25.61 -35.39 49.45
C ASN A 76 -24.11 -35.67 49.75
N THR A 77 -23.49 -34.67 50.39
CA THR A 77 -22.70 -34.74 51.64
C THR A 77 -21.32 -35.42 51.73
N LYS A 78 -20.39 -34.58 52.24
CA LYS A 78 -19.45 -34.80 53.37
C LYS A 78 -18.33 -35.83 53.13
N SER A 79 -17.10 -35.73 53.65
CA SER A 79 -16.46 -34.92 54.71
C SER A 79 -15.00 -35.37 54.85
N GLY A 80 -14.15 -34.54 55.46
CA GLY A 80 -13.05 -34.99 56.34
C GLY A 80 -11.72 -35.33 55.64
N VAL A 81 -10.67 -34.49 55.66
CA VAL A 81 -9.77 -34.02 56.75
C VAL A 81 -8.58 -34.96 57.03
N ALA A 82 -7.37 -34.36 56.89
CA ALA A 82 -6.05 -34.60 57.53
C ALA A 82 -5.44 -36.01 57.48
N GLY A 83 -4.13 -36.25 57.30
CA GLY A 83 -2.86 -35.53 57.46
C GLY A 83 -1.76 -36.63 57.59
N PRO A 84 -0.60 -36.40 58.22
CA PRO A 84 0.59 -35.72 57.70
C PRO A 84 1.90 -36.55 57.86
N SER A 85 3.07 -35.91 57.62
CA SER A 85 4.46 -36.26 58.04
C SER A 85 5.38 -36.80 56.92
N ALA A 86 6.69 -36.53 56.85
CA ALA A 86 7.61 -35.58 57.50
C ALA A 86 9.02 -35.69 56.85
N ALA A 87 9.80 -34.59 56.89
CA ALA A 87 11.27 -34.47 57.13
C ALA A 87 12.31 -35.18 56.19
N LEU A 88 13.58 -34.82 56.01
CA LEU A 88 14.54 -33.84 56.57
C LEU A 88 15.81 -33.77 55.63
N VAL A 89 16.33 -32.56 55.35
CA VAL A 89 17.75 -32.03 55.33
C VAL A 89 18.90 -33.00 54.90
N ALA A 90 19.85 -32.66 53.99
CA ALA A 90 20.89 -31.63 54.17
C ALA A 90 21.76 -31.36 52.90
N THR A 91 22.09 -30.06 52.69
CA THR A 91 23.41 -29.43 52.35
C THR A 91 24.32 -30.01 51.27
N ALA A 92 25.12 -29.28 50.49
CA ALA A 92 25.31 -27.87 50.12
C ALA A 92 26.43 -27.90 49.06
N GLY A 93 26.37 -27.06 48.03
CA GLY A 93 27.43 -26.95 47.02
C GLY A 93 27.10 -25.86 46.00
N LEU A 94 27.55 -24.64 46.29
CA LEU A 94 27.42 -23.46 45.42
C LEU A 94 28.20 -23.65 44.12
N ALA A 95 27.58 -23.32 42.97
CA ALA A 95 28.15 -22.37 42.00
C ALA A 95 27.19 -22.13 40.80
N ALA A 96 27.15 -20.87 40.39
CA ALA A 96 26.69 -20.35 39.10
C ALA A 96 25.17 -20.24 38.86
N ALA A 97 24.62 -19.18 39.46
CA ALA A 97 23.52 -18.42 38.89
C ALA A 97 23.76 -18.08 37.41
N GLY A 98 22.70 -18.20 36.60
CA GLY A 98 22.66 -17.63 35.24
C GLY A 98 22.16 -18.60 34.17
N ARG A 99 20.84 -18.85 34.14
CA ARG A 99 20.01 -19.13 32.94
C ARG A 99 18.64 -19.69 33.32
N ARG A 100 17.71 -18.81 33.71
CA ARG A 100 16.26 -19.06 33.60
C ARG A 100 15.52 -17.77 33.25
N CYS A 101 15.81 -17.25 32.07
CA CYS A 101 14.93 -16.30 31.40
C CYS A 101 15.17 -16.49 29.89
N SER A 102 14.31 -17.29 29.25
CA SER A 102 14.13 -17.29 27.78
C SER A 102 13.16 -18.37 27.26
N ARG A 103 12.43 -19.12 28.10
CA ARG A 103 11.54 -20.20 27.61
C ARG A 103 10.11 -19.75 27.28
N GLN A 104 9.72 -18.52 27.65
CA GLN A 104 8.36 -18.01 27.43
C GLN A 104 8.24 -17.04 26.23
N GLN A 105 9.34 -16.80 25.50
CA GLN A 105 9.39 -15.83 24.40
C GLN A 105 9.70 -16.45 23.03
N ARG A 106 9.67 -17.80 22.92
CA ARG A 106 9.88 -18.55 21.66
C ARG A 106 8.66 -19.40 21.27
N ARG A 107 7.46 -18.84 21.42
CA ARG A 107 6.21 -19.47 20.95
C ARG A 107 5.34 -18.53 20.12
N ALA A 108 5.92 -17.45 19.57
CA ALA A 108 5.21 -16.46 18.78
C ALA A 108 5.54 -16.49 17.27
N ASP A 109 6.56 -17.24 16.82
CA ASP A 109 7.12 -17.08 15.46
C ASP A 109 6.90 -18.27 14.51
N ASP A 110 5.99 -19.21 14.84
CA ASP A 110 5.68 -20.36 13.96
C ASP A 110 4.33 -20.23 13.23
N ALA A 111 3.75 -19.03 13.16
CA ALA A 111 2.56 -18.77 12.33
C ALA A 111 2.97 -18.36 10.91
N TYR A 112 3.42 -19.34 10.11
CA TYR A 112 3.62 -19.17 8.67
C TYR A 112 2.26 -18.82 8.02
N GLY A 113 2.02 -17.54 7.69
CA GLY A 113 0.86 -17.10 6.91
C GLY A 113 0.05 -15.90 7.43
N ALA A 114 0.29 -15.39 8.64
CA ALA A 114 -0.36 -14.15 9.09
C ALA A 114 0.43 -12.95 8.55
N SER A 115 -0.06 -12.31 7.49
CA SER A 115 0.58 -11.10 6.96
C SER A 115 0.66 -10.03 8.04
N HIS A 116 1.83 -9.43 8.28
CA HIS A 116 1.98 -8.26 9.15
C HIS A 116 1.18 -7.00 8.68
N THR A 117 0.34 -7.13 7.65
CA THR A 117 -0.52 -6.10 7.04
C THR A 117 -2.02 -6.27 7.39
N SER A 118 -2.41 -7.29 8.16
CA SER A 118 -3.79 -7.47 8.60
C SER A 118 -4.05 -6.74 9.91
N PHE A 119 -4.79 -5.63 9.84
CA PHE A 119 -5.40 -5.00 11.01
C PHE A 119 -6.57 -5.85 11.48
N TYR A 120 -6.39 -6.68 12.51
CA TYR A 120 -7.49 -7.35 13.19
C TYR A 120 -8.15 -6.40 14.20
N THR A 121 -9.37 -6.74 14.62
CA THR A 121 -10.05 -5.98 15.67
C THR A 121 -9.47 -6.40 17.03
N ASP A 122 -9.27 -5.43 17.93
CA ASP A 122 -8.87 -5.69 19.32
C ASP A 122 -10.08 -6.00 20.22
N ALA A 123 -11.29 -6.09 19.64
CA ALA A 123 -12.52 -6.34 20.38
C ALA A 123 -12.50 -7.73 21.04
N VAL A 124 -12.69 -7.75 22.36
CA VAL A 124 -12.81 -8.98 23.15
C VAL A 124 -14.27 -9.40 23.18
N ALA A 125 -14.54 -10.69 22.97
CA ALA A 125 -15.89 -11.23 23.08
C ALA A 125 -16.45 -10.98 24.49
N LYS A 126 -17.65 -10.41 24.57
CA LYS A 126 -18.39 -10.21 25.83
C LYS A 126 -19.29 -11.42 26.12
N ASP A 127 -19.48 -11.73 27.40
CA ASP A 127 -20.41 -12.80 27.85
C ASP A 127 -21.87 -12.45 27.57
N LYS A 128 -22.21 -11.15 27.63
CA LYS A 128 -23.51 -10.58 27.24
C LYS A 128 -23.26 -9.29 26.45
N TYR A 129 -24.09 -9.06 25.44
CA TYR A 129 -24.20 -7.78 24.75
C TYR A 129 -25.53 -7.14 25.12
N ASP A 130 -25.54 -5.82 25.28
CA ASP A 130 -26.76 -5.07 25.58
C ASP A 130 -27.68 -5.08 24.37
N THR A 131 -29.00 -5.11 24.61
CA THR A 131 -30.00 -5.05 23.53
C THR A 131 -30.17 -3.63 23.03
N LEU A 132 -30.79 -3.47 21.85
CA LEU A 132 -31.17 -2.16 21.34
C LEU A 132 -32.01 -1.38 22.35
N GLU A 133 -33.01 -2.03 22.96
CA GLU A 133 -33.92 -1.38 23.91
C GLU A 133 -33.19 -0.92 25.17
N GLU A 134 -32.28 -1.74 25.71
CA GLU A 134 -31.45 -1.39 26.87
C GLU A 134 -30.59 -0.15 26.56
N VAL A 135 -29.93 -0.11 25.40
CA VAL A 135 -29.08 1.02 25.01
C VAL A 135 -29.89 2.27 24.70
N LEU A 136 -31.00 2.16 23.94
CA LEU A 136 -31.84 3.33 23.63
C LEU A 136 -32.48 3.92 24.88
N ALA A 137 -32.89 3.10 25.85
CA ALA A 137 -33.45 3.59 27.10
C ALA A 137 -32.45 4.44 27.89
N ASP A 138 -31.16 4.08 27.87
CA ASP A 138 -30.11 4.75 28.63
C ASP A 138 -29.45 5.91 27.86
N LYS A 139 -29.30 5.79 26.53
CA LYS A 139 -28.43 6.65 25.70
C LYS A 139 -29.17 7.59 24.76
N LEU A 140 -30.49 7.54 24.71
CA LEU A 140 -31.30 8.44 23.90
C LEU A 140 -32.42 9.01 24.79
N LYS A 141 -32.49 10.32 24.96
CA LYS A 141 -33.53 10.94 25.81
C LYS A 141 -34.85 11.17 25.07
N ASP A 142 -34.79 11.47 23.79
CA ASP A 142 -35.99 11.78 23.00
C ASP A 142 -36.78 10.51 22.68
N GLU A 143 -37.96 10.38 23.29
CA GLU A 143 -38.85 9.22 23.13
C GLU A 143 -39.39 9.07 21.70
N LYS A 144 -39.63 10.17 20.98
CA LYS A 144 -40.08 10.09 19.59
C LYS A 144 -38.94 9.65 18.68
N LEU A 145 -37.73 10.12 18.95
CA LEU A 145 -36.54 9.69 18.22
C LEU A 145 -36.26 8.20 18.44
N LYS A 146 -36.45 7.68 19.66
CA LYS A 146 -36.40 6.21 19.91
C LYS A 146 -37.37 5.45 19.03
N GLY A 147 -38.61 5.94 18.91
CA GLY A 147 -39.62 5.34 18.03
C GLY A 147 -39.15 5.28 16.58
N MET A 148 -38.63 6.40 16.06
CA MET A 148 -38.12 6.49 14.69
C MET A 148 -36.88 5.61 14.46
N VAL A 149 -35.99 5.47 15.44
CA VAL A 149 -34.84 4.55 15.35
C VAL A 149 -35.29 3.10 15.19
N ASN A 150 -36.31 2.66 15.94
CA ASN A 150 -36.85 1.32 15.78
C ASN A 150 -37.45 1.10 14.37
N GLU A 151 -38.23 2.06 13.86
CA GLU A 151 -38.79 1.99 12.51
C GLU A 151 -37.68 1.90 11.45
N LEU A 152 -36.62 2.71 11.55
CA LEU A 152 -35.49 2.69 10.62
C LEU A 152 -34.71 1.38 10.67
N LEU A 153 -34.49 0.81 11.85
CA LEU A 153 -33.81 -0.47 12.00
C LEU A 153 -34.66 -1.62 11.45
N ASP A 154 -35.98 -1.57 11.60
CA ASP A 154 -36.89 -2.53 10.95
C ASP A 154 -36.83 -2.42 9.42
N ALA A 155 -36.74 -1.21 8.86
CA ALA A 155 -36.50 -1.03 7.43
C ALA A 155 -35.15 -1.64 7.00
N CYS A 156 -34.09 -1.47 7.80
CA CYS A 156 -32.79 -2.08 7.52
C CYS A 156 -32.82 -3.62 7.53
N VAL A 157 -33.67 -4.24 8.36
CA VAL A 157 -33.92 -5.69 8.32
C VAL A 157 -34.57 -6.08 7.01
N LYS A 158 -35.63 -5.38 6.59
CA LYS A 158 -36.33 -5.64 5.33
C LYS A 158 -35.41 -5.48 4.11
N ILE A 159 -34.56 -4.45 4.10
CA ILE A 159 -33.56 -4.23 3.04
C ILE A 159 -32.52 -5.37 3.04
N THR A 160 -32.05 -5.80 4.22
CA THR A 160 -31.14 -6.96 4.34
C THR A 160 -31.76 -8.22 3.74
N GLU A 161 -33.04 -8.48 4.01
CA GLU A 161 -33.75 -9.63 3.45
C GLU A 161 -33.91 -9.50 1.93
N ALA A 162 -34.27 -8.32 1.43
CA ALA A 162 -34.38 -8.05 0.01
C ALA A 162 -33.06 -8.27 -0.74
N LEU A 163 -31.94 -7.78 -0.21
CA LEU A 163 -30.61 -7.96 -0.81
C LEU A 163 -30.15 -9.42 -0.85
N ARG A 164 -30.59 -10.26 0.09
CA ARG A 164 -30.21 -11.68 0.14
C ARG A 164 -30.91 -12.53 -0.89
N VAL A 165 -32.10 -12.14 -1.34
CA VAL A 165 -32.98 -12.98 -2.17
C VAL A 165 -33.14 -12.46 -3.59
N ASN A 166 -33.07 -11.14 -3.80
CA ASN A 166 -33.27 -10.55 -5.12
C ASN A 166 -31.98 -10.58 -5.94
N LEU A 167 -32.12 -10.93 -7.22
CA LEU A 167 -31.03 -10.89 -8.17
C LEU A 167 -30.86 -9.48 -8.72
N VAL A 168 -29.61 -9.02 -8.80
CA VAL A 168 -29.24 -7.80 -9.50
C VAL A 168 -29.36 -8.08 -11.00
N THR A 169 -30.41 -7.56 -11.64
CA THR A 169 -30.68 -7.77 -13.06
C THR A 169 -30.79 -6.42 -13.76
N VAL A 170 -30.21 -6.32 -14.96
CA VAL A 170 -30.40 -5.14 -15.82
C VAL A 170 -31.83 -5.19 -16.35
N ASN A 171 -32.58 -4.15 -16.06
CA ASN A 171 -34.02 -4.16 -16.10
C ASN A 171 -34.57 -4.02 -17.53
N ASP A 172 -34.66 -5.13 -18.27
CA ASP A 172 -35.40 -5.23 -19.56
C ASP A 172 -36.28 -6.50 -19.66
N ALA A 173 -36.26 -7.39 -18.68
CA ALA A 173 -37.03 -8.63 -18.69
C ALA A 173 -38.22 -8.53 -17.72
N SER A 174 -39.41 -8.24 -18.24
CA SER A 174 -40.65 -8.66 -17.58
C SER A 174 -40.60 -10.19 -17.42
N ASN A 175 -40.78 -10.71 -16.21
CA ASN A 175 -40.91 -12.15 -16.03
C ASN A 175 -42.05 -12.69 -16.94
N ALA A 176 -42.02 -13.97 -17.30
CA ALA A 176 -43.05 -14.61 -18.15
C ALA A 176 -44.49 -14.50 -17.58
N PHE A 177 -44.65 -13.99 -16.37
CA PHE A 177 -45.89 -13.71 -15.66
C PHE A 177 -46.29 -12.21 -15.61
N GLY A 178 -45.54 -11.33 -16.29
CA GLY A 178 -45.89 -9.91 -16.43
C GLY A 178 -45.40 -8.99 -15.31
N ASP A 179 -44.81 -9.52 -14.25
CA ASP A 179 -44.24 -8.70 -13.17
C ASP A 179 -42.87 -8.11 -13.57
N ARG A 180 -42.74 -6.79 -13.41
CA ARG A 180 -41.49 -6.05 -13.60
C ARG A 180 -40.57 -6.33 -12.42
N GLN A 181 -39.40 -6.93 -12.68
CA GLN A 181 -38.39 -7.12 -11.64
C GLN A 181 -37.78 -5.76 -11.28
N LEU A 182 -37.94 -5.29 -10.04
CA LEU A 182 -37.31 -4.05 -9.60
C LEU A 182 -35.84 -4.29 -9.27
N THR A 183 -35.00 -3.30 -9.54
CA THR A 183 -33.61 -3.29 -9.11
C THR A 183 -33.56 -3.09 -7.57
N VAL A 184 -32.51 -3.58 -6.93
CA VAL A 184 -32.42 -3.63 -5.45
C VAL A 184 -32.37 -2.25 -4.79
N ASP A 185 -31.85 -1.25 -5.49
CA ASP A 185 -31.91 0.17 -5.17
C ASP A 185 -33.36 0.66 -5.06
N VAL A 186 -34.20 0.40 -6.06
CA VAL A 186 -35.62 0.77 -6.09
C VAL A 186 -36.41 0.05 -4.99
N ILE A 187 -36.06 -1.20 -4.67
CA ILE A 187 -36.68 -1.92 -3.55
C ILE A 187 -36.32 -1.24 -2.22
N ALA A 188 -35.04 -0.90 -2.02
CA ALA A 188 -34.59 -0.24 -0.81
C ALA A 188 -35.23 1.15 -0.64
N ASP A 189 -35.32 1.91 -1.73
CA ASP A 189 -35.94 3.23 -1.72
C ASP A 189 -37.44 3.17 -1.41
N ASN A 190 -38.17 2.24 -2.04
CA ASN A 190 -39.60 2.04 -1.76
C ASN A 190 -39.84 1.68 -0.28
N LEU A 191 -39.00 0.83 0.32
CA LEU A 191 -39.12 0.47 1.73
C LEU A 191 -38.91 1.68 2.66
N LEU A 192 -38.00 2.58 2.33
CA LEU A 192 -37.76 3.81 3.10
C LEU A 192 -38.86 4.85 2.86
N TRP A 193 -39.40 4.96 1.65
CA TRP A 193 -40.58 5.77 1.37
C TRP A 193 -41.83 5.28 2.11
N ASP A 194 -42.07 3.96 2.13
CA ASP A 194 -43.17 3.36 2.87
C ASP A 194 -43.07 3.66 4.36
N LEU A 195 -41.86 3.59 4.93
CA LEU A 195 -41.58 4.03 6.29
C LEU A 195 -41.88 5.51 6.45
N ALA A 196 -41.32 6.37 5.61
CA ALA A 196 -41.46 7.82 5.73
C ALA A 196 -42.92 8.29 5.64
N LYS A 197 -43.73 7.63 4.79
CA LYS A 197 -45.17 7.92 4.60
C LYS A 197 -46.04 7.36 5.72
N SER A 198 -45.67 6.23 6.32
CA SER A 198 -46.45 5.59 7.40
C SER A 198 -46.06 6.05 8.80
N SER A 199 -44.84 6.56 8.97
CA SER A 199 -44.31 7.03 10.24
C SER A 199 -45.05 8.28 10.71
N LYS A 200 -45.46 8.26 11.99
CA LYS A 200 -46.00 9.45 12.66
C LYS A 200 -44.92 10.46 13.08
N TYR A 201 -43.65 10.08 12.97
CA TYR A 201 -42.52 10.92 13.41
C TYR A 201 -41.92 11.75 12.29
N VAL A 202 -42.06 11.32 11.03
CA VAL A 202 -41.47 11.96 9.85
C VAL A 202 -42.40 13.05 9.33
N TYR A 203 -41.93 14.29 9.33
CA TYR A 203 -42.64 15.46 8.80
C TYR A 203 -42.44 15.60 7.29
N GLU A 204 -41.18 15.55 6.88
CA GLU A 204 -40.72 15.67 5.50
C GLU A 204 -39.66 14.62 5.23
N ALA A 205 -39.55 14.23 3.97
CA ALA A 205 -38.65 13.19 3.52
C ALA A 205 -38.04 13.54 2.15
N SER A 206 -36.82 13.06 1.89
CA SER A 206 -36.17 13.17 0.60
C SER A 206 -35.22 11.99 0.37
N SER A 207 -35.19 11.48 -0.86
CA SER A 207 -34.33 10.37 -1.26
C SER A 207 -33.25 10.84 -2.24
N GLU A 208 -32.08 10.19 -2.25
CA GLU A 208 -31.08 10.39 -3.30
C GLU A 208 -31.60 10.04 -4.70
N GLU A 209 -32.52 9.07 -4.81
CA GLU A 209 -33.11 8.59 -6.07
C GLU A 209 -34.13 9.58 -6.65
N GLU A 210 -34.90 10.23 -5.77
CA GLU A 210 -35.84 11.30 -6.08
C GLU A 210 -35.57 12.50 -5.17
N PRO A 211 -34.59 13.37 -5.53
CA PRO A 211 -34.10 14.44 -4.68
C PRO A 211 -35.06 15.63 -4.67
N GLU A 212 -36.22 15.41 -4.07
CA GLU A 212 -37.25 16.40 -3.78
C GLU A 212 -37.65 16.29 -2.30
N ILE A 213 -38.01 17.42 -1.69
CA ILE A 213 -38.54 17.42 -0.32
C ILE A 213 -40.05 17.19 -0.40
N VAL A 214 -40.49 16.07 0.14
CA VAL A 214 -41.90 15.68 0.17
C VAL A 214 -42.40 15.70 1.60
N GLN A 215 -43.44 16.49 1.87
CA GLN A 215 -44.13 16.45 3.14
C GLN A 215 -44.93 15.14 3.25
N THR A 216 -44.65 14.32 4.26
CA THR A 216 -45.29 13.02 4.45
C THR A 216 -46.38 13.09 5.52
N ASN A 217 -46.10 13.69 6.68
CA ASN A 217 -47.05 13.82 7.77
C ASN A 217 -46.92 15.16 8.49
N SER A 218 -47.97 15.98 8.47
CA SER A 218 -47.96 17.33 9.08
C SER A 218 -47.67 17.34 10.58
N ASP A 219 -47.99 16.25 11.30
CA ASP A 219 -47.79 16.14 12.75
C ASP A 219 -46.40 15.58 13.11
N GLY A 220 -45.61 15.17 12.11
CA GLY A 220 -44.25 14.73 12.28
C GLY A 220 -43.36 15.79 12.95
N GLN A 221 -42.20 15.34 13.43
CA GLN A 221 -41.20 16.19 14.06
C GLN A 221 -39.87 16.22 13.29
N TYR A 222 -39.60 15.22 12.46
CA TYR A 222 -38.28 15.06 11.86
C TYR A 222 -38.31 15.17 10.34
N VAL A 223 -37.25 15.74 9.77
CA VAL A 223 -36.97 15.69 8.34
C VAL A 223 -35.98 14.57 8.10
N LEU A 224 -36.36 13.62 7.25
CA LEU A 224 -35.59 12.42 6.95
C LEU A 224 -34.96 12.52 5.55
N CYS A 225 -33.65 12.31 5.45
CA CYS A 225 -32.98 12.21 4.15
C CYS A 225 -32.14 10.95 4.07
N TRP A 226 -32.17 10.27 2.93
CA TRP A 226 -31.44 9.02 2.78
C TRP A 226 -30.81 8.81 1.40
N ASP A 227 -29.72 8.05 1.41
CA ASP A 227 -29.29 7.24 0.27
C ASP A 227 -29.77 5.81 0.54
N PRO A 228 -30.71 5.27 -0.27
CA PRO A 228 -31.32 3.97 0.00
C PRO A 228 -30.36 2.80 -0.22
N LEU A 229 -29.35 2.97 -1.09
CA LEU A 229 -28.38 1.92 -1.39
C LEU A 229 -27.06 2.49 -1.98
N ASP A 230 -26.20 3.01 -1.11
CA ASP A 230 -24.82 3.36 -1.47
C ASP A 230 -24.05 2.12 -1.92
N GLY A 231 -23.26 2.29 -2.98
CA GLY A 231 -22.53 1.20 -3.61
C GLY A 231 -23.38 0.37 -4.58
N SER A 232 -24.47 0.91 -5.11
CA SER A 232 -25.27 0.28 -6.16
C SER A 232 -24.42 -0.23 -7.35
N SER A 233 -23.32 0.46 -7.69
CA SER A 233 -22.39 0.03 -8.76
C SER A 233 -21.50 -1.16 -8.41
N ILE A 234 -21.50 -1.62 -7.15
CA ILE A 234 -20.70 -2.77 -6.69
C ILE A 234 -21.56 -3.89 -6.09
N VAL A 235 -22.89 -3.76 -6.14
CA VAL A 235 -23.82 -4.75 -5.59
C VAL A 235 -23.83 -6.04 -6.41
N ASP A 236 -23.64 -5.95 -7.73
CA ASP A 236 -23.51 -7.09 -8.65
C ASP A 236 -22.23 -7.91 -8.40
N ASN A 237 -21.17 -7.26 -7.94
CA ASN A 237 -19.94 -7.91 -7.47
C ASN A 237 -20.13 -8.68 -6.14
N ASN A 238 -21.34 -8.63 -5.55
CA ASN A 238 -21.65 -9.19 -4.24
C ASN A 238 -20.73 -8.63 -3.15
N TRP A 239 -20.39 -7.34 -3.26
CA TRP A 239 -19.63 -6.61 -2.26
C TRP A 239 -20.57 -5.97 -1.23
N ALA A 240 -20.00 -5.50 -0.13
CA ALA A 240 -20.80 -4.82 0.88
C ALA A 240 -21.27 -3.45 0.38
N VAL A 241 -22.55 -3.17 0.60
CA VAL A 241 -23.28 -1.94 0.24
C VAL A 241 -23.97 -1.39 1.49
N GLY A 242 -24.71 -0.29 1.40
CA GLY A 242 -25.35 0.25 2.60
C GLY A 242 -26.42 1.30 2.41
N THR A 243 -27.15 1.61 3.48
CA THR A 243 -28.11 2.71 3.54
C THR A 243 -27.54 3.82 4.40
N ILE A 244 -27.68 5.07 3.97
CA ILE A 244 -27.23 6.25 4.72
C ILE A 244 -28.47 7.07 5.07
N VAL A 245 -28.59 7.51 6.31
CA VAL A 245 -29.72 8.31 6.80
C VAL A 245 -29.22 9.49 7.63
N GLY A 246 -29.66 10.67 7.27
CA GLY A 246 -29.56 11.89 8.06
C GLY A 246 -30.93 12.34 8.57
N VAL A 247 -30.97 12.87 9.79
CA VAL A 247 -32.21 13.32 10.43
C VAL A 247 -32.03 14.71 11.00
N TRP A 248 -32.90 15.63 10.63
CA TRP A 248 -32.99 16.99 11.16
C TRP A 248 -34.32 17.20 11.90
N ASP A 249 -34.36 18.14 12.82
CA ASP A 249 -35.63 18.58 13.42
C ASP A 249 -36.40 19.49 12.43
N LYS A 250 -37.72 19.38 12.39
CA LYS A 250 -38.57 20.20 11.50
C LYS A 250 -38.41 21.70 11.71
N SER A 251 -38.03 22.13 12.92
CA SER A 251 -37.82 23.55 13.22
C SER A 251 -36.60 24.12 12.48
N THR A 252 -35.58 23.29 12.25
CA THR A 252 -34.44 23.64 11.38
C THR A 252 -34.79 23.42 9.92
N GLY A 253 -35.48 22.32 9.61
CA GLY A 253 -35.67 21.85 8.24
C GLY A 253 -34.37 21.35 7.63
N LEU A 254 -34.39 21.09 6.31
CA LEU A 254 -33.21 20.65 5.56
C LEU A 254 -32.51 21.82 4.84
N ILE A 255 -33.26 22.58 4.02
CA ILE A 255 -32.69 23.70 3.26
C ILE A 255 -32.36 24.85 4.20
N GLY A 256 -31.09 25.28 4.15
CA GLY A 256 -30.53 26.29 5.04
C GLY A 256 -29.94 25.73 6.34
N ALA A 257 -30.17 24.45 6.64
CA ALA A 257 -29.50 23.75 7.74
C ALA A 257 -28.04 23.42 7.39
N THR A 258 -27.30 22.97 8.39
CA THR A 258 -25.95 22.41 8.25
C THR A 258 -25.94 20.95 8.69
N GLY A 259 -24.83 20.25 8.44
CA GLY A 259 -24.64 18.90 8.97
C GLY A 259 -24.61 18.85 10.50
N ARG A 260 -24.28 19.95 11.19
CA ARG A 260 -24.31 20.03 12.66
C ARG A 260 -25.73 20.06 13.24
N ASP A 261 -26.70 20.50 12.45
CA ASP A 261 -28.10 20.60 12.89
C ASP A 261 -28.83 19.25 12.88
N GLN A 262 -28.17 18.18 12.41
CA GLN A 262 -28.70 16.83 12.51
C GLN A 262 -28.94 16.43 13.97
N VAL A 263 -30.12 15.89 14.27
CA VAL A 263 -30.46 15.30 15.57
C VAL A 263 -29.98 13.85 15.66
N MET A 264 -29.88 13.14 14.54
CA MET A 264 -29.41 11.76 14.45
C MET A 264 -28.84 11.49 13.05
N SER A 265 -27.86 10.58 12.97
CA SER A 265 -27.44 9.94 11.73
C SER A 265 -27.31 8.43 11.95
N LEU A 266 -27.69 7.67 10.92
CA LEU A 266 -27.68 6.22 10.89
C LEU A 266 -27.06 5.77 9.56
N VAL A 267 -26.14 4.81 9.63
CA VAL A 267 -25.59 4.14 8.45
C VAL A 267 -25.69 2.63 8.64
N ALA A 268 -26.38 1.96 7.74
CA ALA A 268 -26.43 0.50 7.68
C ALA A 268 -25.41 -0.03 6.67
N LEU A 269 -24.61 -1.01 7.08
CA LEU A 269 -23.71 -1.77 6.22
C LEU A 269 -24.29 -3.16 6.00
N TYR A 270 -24.62 -3.49 4.76
CA TYR A 270 -25.09 -4.79 4.30
C TYR A 270 -23.91 -5.57 3.71
N GLY A 271 -23.20 -6.30 4.56
CA GLY A 271 -22.10 -7.19 4.15
C GLY A 271 -22.39 -8.65 4.49
N PRO A 272 -21.33 -9.46 4.76
CA PRO A 272 -21.50 -10.81 5.31
C PRO A 272 -22.28 -10.85 6.63
N ARG A 273 -22.30 -9.71 7.33
CA ARG A 273 -23.20 -9.42 8.45
C ARG A 273 -23.82 -8.05 8.20
N THR A 274 -25.04 -7.84 8.71
CA THR A 274 -25.65 -6.51 8.74
C THR A 274 -25.27 -5.83 10.05
N THR A 275 -24.72 -4.63 9.94
CA THR A 275 -24.37 -3.77 11.09
C THR A 275 -24.88 -2.36 10.85
N VAL A 276 -25.32 -1.68 11.89
CA VAL A 276 -25.78 -0.30 11.82
C VAL A 276 -24.99 0.57 12.78
N PHE A 277 -24.42 1.66 12.27
CA PHE A 277 -23.76 2.70 13.04
C PHE A 277 -24.74 3.83 13.28
N ILE A 278 -24.96 4.21 14.53
CA ILE A 278 -25.93 5.23 14.90
C ILE A 278 -25.32 6.20 15.91
N THR A 279 -25.62 7.47 15.74
CA THR A 279 -25.35 8.50 16.74
C THR A 279 -26.45 8.54 17.80
N LEU A 280 -26.09 8.44 19.08
CA LEU A 280 -26.96 8.66 20.23
C LEU A 280 -26.49 9.90 21.01
N ASP A 281 -27.10 10.20 22.17
CA ASP A 281 -26.84 11.47 22.89
C ASP A 281 -25.38 11.62 23.34
N ASP A 282 -24.67 10.51 23.59
CA ASP A 282 -23.34 10.50 24.19
C ASP A 282 -22.25 9.85 23.32
N GLY A 283 -22.54 9.53 22.07
CA GLY A 283 -21.55 9.00 21.12
C GLY A 283 -22.13 8.16 20.00
N VAL A 284 -21.25 7.38 19.36
CA VAL A 284 -21.61 6.47 18.26
C VAL A 284 -21.56 5.03 18.71
N TYR A 285 -22.58 4.27 18.31
CA TYR A 285 -22.79 2.87 18.65
C TYR A 285 -22.90 2.03 17.39
N GLU A 286 -22.44 0.79 17.45
CA GLU A 286 -22.66 -0.22 16.41
C GLU A 286 -23.61 -1.30 16.92
N PHE A 287 -24.68 -1.53 16.17
CA PHE A 287 -25.60 -2.62 16.37
C PHE A 287 -25.41 -3.68 15.29
N THR A 288 -25.28 -4.93 15.69
CA THR A 288 -25.20 -6.06 14.76
C THR A 288 -26.54 -6.78 14.73
N LEU A 289 -27.03 -7.10 13.53
CA LEU A 289 -28.21 -7.93 13.36
C LEU A 289 -27.88 -9.38 13.69
N GLY A 290 -28.46 -9.89 14.77
CA GLY A 290 -28.27 -11.24 15.29
C GLY A 290 -29.37 -12.22 14.86
N ASP A 291 -29.40 -13.36 15.54
CA ASP A 291 -30.40 -14.41 15.31
C ASP A 291 -31.83 -13.92 15.60
N GLY A 292 -32.80 -14.39 14.81
CA GLY A 292 -34.19 -13.97 14.89
C GLY A 292 -34.42 -12.48 14.62
N ASN A 293 -33.57 -11.85 13.80
CA ASN A 293 -33.62 -10.42 13.45
C ASN A 293 -33.53 -9.47 14.67
N LYS A 294 -32.83 -9.88 15.73
CA LYS A 294 -32.64 -9.06 16.94
C LYS A 294 -31.35 -8.25 16.88
N TRP A 295 -31.42 -6.98 17.26
CA TRP A 295 -30.27 -6.09 17.31
C TRP A 295 -29.53 -6.19 18.64
N ILE A 296 -28.21 -6.38 18.58
CA ILE A 296 -27.32 -6.34 19.75
C ILE A 296 -26.29 -5.23 19.60
N CYS A 297 -25.98 -4.54 20.68
CA CYS A 297 -24.93 -3.51 20.69
C CYS A 297 -23.55 -4.18 20.67
N SER A 298 -22.96 -4.28 19.48
CA SER A 298 -21.66 -4.96 19.28
C SER A 298 -20.48 -4.06 19.63
N ARG A 299 -20.62 -2.74 19.51
CA ARG A 299 -19.64 -1.74 19.99
C ARG A 299 -20.34 -0.55 20.61
N ASP A 300 -19.83 -0.15 21.78
CA ASP A 300 -20.25 1.05 22.49
C ASP A 300 -19.23 2.19 22.27
N LYS A 301 -19.74 3.43 22.25
CA LYS A 301 -18.94 4.68 22.24
C LYS A 301 -17.68 4.62 21.39
N ILE A 302 -17.86 4.33 20.10
CA ILE A 302 -16.75 4.13 19.17
C ILE A 302 -15.86 5.38 19.14
N GLN A 303 -14.54 5.15 19.10
CA GLN A 303 -13.53 6.21 19.01
C GLN A 303 -12.58 5.95 17.84
N ILE A 304 -12.35 6.97 17.03
CA ILE A 304 -11.40 7.00 15.91
C ILE A 304 -10.13 7.72 16.40
N LYS A 305 -8.99 7.04 16.28
CA LYS A 305 -7.69 7.60 16.67
C LYS A 305 -7.26 8.74 15.73
N PRO A 306 -6.52 9.74 16.23
CA PRO A 306 -6.01 10.84 15.40
C PRO A 306 -5.09 10.38 14.26
N GLU A 307 -4.29 9.34 14.47
CA GLU A 307 -3.40 8.73 13.48
C GLU A 307 -4.01 7.47 12.85
N CYS A 308 -3.62 7.18 11.61
CA CYS A 308 -4.00 5.92 10.95
C CYS A 308 -2.90 5.35 10.06
N LYS A 309 -3.16 4.15 9.55
CA LYS A 309 -2.40 3.41 8.54
C LYS A 309 -3.30 2.76 7.49
N ILE A 310 -4.59 3.09 7.44
CA ILE A 310 -5.54 2.62 6.44
C ILE A 310 -6.06 3.82 5.65
N PHE A 311 -6.06 3.72 4.32
CA PHE A 311 -6.57 4.78 3.46
C PHE A 311 -7.46 4.24 2.34
N ALA A 312 -8.45 5.03 1.96
CA ALA A 312 -9.42 4.77 0.91
C ALA A 312 -9.46 5.96 -0.08
N PRO A 313 -8.68 5.93 -1.18
CA PRO A 313 -8.59 7.02 -2.14
C PRO A 313 -9.70 6.92 -3.20
N ALA A 314 -10.79 7.64 -2.99
CA ALA A 314 -11.83 7.82 -4.01
C ALA A 314 -11.44 8.86 -5.06
N ASN A 315 -12.11 8.83 -6.20
CA ASN A 315 -11.88 9.76 -7.31
C ASN A 315 -10.39 9.91 -7.71
N MET A 316 -9.64 8.79 -7.78
CA MET A 316 -8.22 8.81 -8.16
C MET A 316 -7.95 9.45 -9.53
N ARG A 317 -8.95 9.58 -10.40
CA ARG A 317 -8.85 10.34 -11.66
C ARG A 317 -8.44 11.80 -11.40
N ALA A 318 -8.91 12.41 -10.31
CA ALA A 318 -8.52 13.75 -9.90
C ALA A 318 -7.02 13.87 -9.57
N ALA A 319 -6.32 12.78 -9.27
CA ALA A 319 -4.87 12.81 -9.01
C ALA A 319 -4.06 13.20 -10.27
N GLN A 320 -4.63 13.13 -11.46
CA GLN A 320 -3.97 13.61 -12.68
C GLN A 320 -3.97 15.14 -12.81
N GLU A 321 -4.89 15.82 -12.14
CA GLU A 321 -5.08 17.28 -12.21
C GLU A 321 -4.76 17.99 -10.91
N VAL A 322 -4.76 17.26 -9.79
CA VAL A 322 -4.54 17.79 -8.44
C VAL A 322 -3.25 17.20 -7.90
N ASP A 323 -2.13 17.90 -8.13
CA ASP A 323 -0.78 17.49 -7.70
C ASP A 323 -0.75 17.15 -6.21
N GLY A 324 -1.46 17.94 -5.40
CA GLY A 324 -1.64 17.70 -3.97
C GLY A 324 -2.21 16.32 -3.65
N TYR A 325 -3.18 15.86 -4.44
CA TYR A 325 -3.79 14.55 -4.25
C TYR A 325 -2.89 13.42 -4.74
N ASN A 326 -2.21 13.61 -5.88
CA ASN A 326 -1.18 12.67 -6.33
C ASN A 326 -0.07 12.49 -5.28
N ASN A 327 0.40 13.61 -4.72
CA ASN A 327 1.40 13.62 -3.65
C ASN A 327 0.88 12.92 -2.39
N LEU A 328 -0.40 13.07 -2.05
CA LEU A 328 -1.01 12.39 -0.91
C LEU A 328 -1.05 10.86 -1.13
N ILE A 329 -1.42 10.41 -2.32
CA ILE A 329 -1.40 8.98 -2.68
C ILE A 329 0.04 8.43 -2.62
N ASN A 330 1.01 9.18 -3.17
CA ASN A 330 2.43 8.83 -3.08
C ASN A 330 2.93 8.79 -1.63
N HIS A 331 2.46 9.70 -0.78
CA HIS A 331 2.75 9.69 0.65
C HIS A 331 2.26 8.39 1.30
N TYR A 332 1.04 7.95 1.02
CA TYR A 332 0.49 6.70 1.55
C TYR A 332 1.31 5.48 1.10
N MET A 333 1.70 5.43 -0.18
CA MET A 333 2.54 4.36 -0.71
C MET A 333 3.93 4.33 -0.05
N THR A 334 4.62 5.48 -0.01
CA THR A 334 5.96 5.60 0.59
C THR A 334 5.96 5.24 2.07
N ASN A 335 4.91 5.64 2.80
CA ASN A 335 4.78 5.40 4.24
C ASN A 335 4.06 4.08 4.58
N LYS A 336 3.88 3.20 3.58
CA LYS A 336 3.34 1.84 3.71
C LYS A 336 1.97 1.80 4.39
N PHE A 337 1.10 2.74 4.06
CA PHE A 337 -0.30 2.65 4.43
C PHE A 337 -0.95 1.48 3.70
N THR A 338 -1.98 0.91 4.32
CA THR A 338 -2.75 -0.20 3.79
C THR A 338 -3.94 0.34 3.02
N LEU A 339 -3.95 0.09 1.70
CA LEU A 339 -5.08 0.43 0.84
C LEU A 339 -6.29 -0.45 1.18
N ARG A 340 -7.43 0.20 1.39
CA ARG A 340 -8.76 -0.42 1.52
C ARG A 340 -9.75 0.46 0.79
N TYR A 341 -10.08 0.08 -0.44
CA TYR A 341 -10.99 0.83 -1.29
C TYR A 341 -11.82 -0.13 -2.13
N THR A 342 -13.11 -0.19 -1.84
CA THR A 342 -14.10 -0.98 -2.60
C THR A 342 -14.81 -0.12 -3.64
N GLY A 343 -14.79 1.20 -3.49
CA GLY A 343 -15.52 2.12 -4.37
C GLY A 343 -16.96 2.41 -3.92
N GLY A 344 -17.40 1.85 -2.79
CA GLY A 344 -18.62 2.27 -2.09
C GLY A 344 -18.27 3.10 -0.86
N LEU A 345 -18.99 4.20 -0.62
CA LEU A 345 -18.69 5.10 0.51
C LEU A 345 -18.88 4.37 1.84
N VAL A 346 -19.99 3.63 1.98
CA VAL A 346 -20.37 2.93 3.20
C VAL A 346 -19.33 1.90 3.63
N PRO A 347 -18.96 0.89 2.82
CA PRO A 347 -17.92 -0.06 3.23
C PRO A 347 -16.57 0.60 3.51
N ASP A 348 -16.21 1.65 2.76
CA ASP A 348 -14.89 2.29 2.87
C ASP A 348 -14.77 3.22 4.09
N VAL A 349 -15.87 3.83 4.56
CA VAL A 349 -15.88 4.64 5.79
C VAL A 349 -16.23 3.80 7.03
N CYS A 350 -17.15 2.83 6.93
CA CYS A 350 -17.57 2.03 8.09
C CYS A 350 -16.44 1.22 8.73
N GLN A 351 -15.43 0.81 7.95
CA GLN A 351 -14.25 0.16 8.50
C GLN A 351 -13.51 1.03 9.53
N GLN A 352 -13.58 2.36 9.43
CA GLN A 352 -12.89 3.29 10.33
C GLN A 352 -13.42 3.16 11.75
N PHE A 353 -14.73 2.92 11.92
CA PHE A 353 -15.37 2.66 13.22
C PHE A 353 -14.91 1.34 13.84
N THR A 354 -14.84 0.28 13.03
CA THR A 354 -14.42 -1.06 13.50
C THR A 354 -12.92 -1.16 13.76
N LYS A 355 -12.09 -0.47 12.97
CA LYS A 355 -10.63 -0.44 13.13
C LYS A 355 -10.15 0.64 14.09
N GLY A 356 -11.03 1.57 14.47
CA GLY A 356 -10.70 2.74 15.30
C GLY A 356 -9.68 3.67 14.64
N GLN A 357 -9.54 3.62 13.32
CA GLN A 357 -8.58 4.40 12.53
C GLN A 357 -8.87 4.23 11.03
N GLY A 358 -8.55 5.26 10.25
CA GLY A 358 -8.56 5.23 8.79
C GLY A 358 -8.87 6.59 8.20
N VAL A 359 -8.74 6.74 6.89
CA VAL A 359 -9.13 7.97 6.19
C VAL A 359 -9.72 7.63 4.82
N PHE A 360 -10.81 8.29 4.47
CA PHE A 360 -11.39 8.29 3.13
C PHE A 360 -11.23 9.68 2.52
N THR A 361 -10.80 9.73 1.25
CA THR A 361 -10.56 10.98 0.54
C THR A 361 -11.20 10.96 -0.84
N ASN A 362 -11.98 11.97 -1.16
CA ASN A 362 -12.66 12.18 -2.43
C ASN A 362 -12.56 13.67 -2.82
N PRO A 363 -11.41 14.12 -3.33
CA PRO A 363 -11.27 15.50 -3.79
C PRO A 363 -12.03 15.73 -5.10
N THR A 364 -12.14 17.00 -5.49
CA THR A 364 -12.73 17.41 -6.76
C THR A 364 -11.67 18.02 -7.67
N SER A 365 -11.80 17.82 -8.99
CA SER A 365 -11.08 18.53 -10.04
C SER A 365 -12.06 19.02 -11.10
N LYS A 366 -11.58 19.75 -12.11
CA LYS A 366 -12.43 20.24 -13.22
C LYS A 366 -12.93 19.08 -14.09
N ALA A 367 -12.05 18.13 -14.45
CA ALA A 367 -12.46 16.98 -15.26
C ALA A 367 -13.01 15.81 -14.42
N SER A 368 -12.83 15.84 -13.09
CA SER A 368 -13.38 14.87 -12.15
C SER A 368 -14.10 15.57 -10.98
N PRO A 369 -15.30 16.15 -11.22
CA PRO A 369 -16.03 16.92 -10.23
C PRO A 369 -16.50 16.07 -9.04
N ALA A 370 -16.84 16.75 -7.94
CA ALA A 370 -17.41 16.14 -6.75
C ALA A 370 -18.60 15.21 -7.07
N LYS A 371 -18.55 13.99 -6.53
CA LYS A 371 -19.59 12.96 -6.74
C LYS A 371 -20.60 12.89 -5.59
N LEU A 372 -20.14 13.04 -4.35
CA LEU A 372 -20.93 12.77 -3.15
C LEU A 372 -21.89 13.93 -2.87
N ARG A 373 -23.09 13.60 -2.39
CA ARG A 373 -24.14 14.54 -2.01
C ARG A 373 -24.04 14.88 -0.54
N LEU A 374 -24.15 16.16 -0.22
CA LEU A 374 -23.96 16.68 1.12
C LEU A 374 -25.04 16.14 2.08
N ALA A 375 -26.32 16.26 1.71
CA ALA A 375 -27.44 15.88 2.58
C ALA A 375 -27.59 14.36 2.75
N PHE A 376 -27.37 13.59 1.67
CA PHE A 376 -27.62 12.14 1.65
C PHE A 376 -26.40 11.30 2.06
N GLU A 377 -25.18 11.79 1.85
CA GLU A 377 -23.96 10.98 2.03
C GLU A 377 -22.98 11.63 3.01
N ALA A 378 -22.52 12.85 2.72
CA ALA A 378 -21.37 13.43 3.41
C ALA A 378 -21.69 13.95 4.83
N ALA A 379 -22.82 14.62 5.02
CA ALA A 379 -23.22 15.13 6.34
C ALA A 379 -23.60 14.01 7.33
N PRO A 380 -24.36 12.97 6.95
CA PRO A 380 -24.61 11.82 7.83
C PRO A 380 -23.32 11.15 8.31
N PHE A 381 -22.43 10.78 7.40
CA PHE A 381 -21.12 10.22 7.78
C PHE A 381 -20.28 11.19 8.60
N GLY A 382 -20.29 12.47 8.24
CA GLY A 382 -19.55 13.49 8.97
C GLY A 382 -19.94 13.54 10.45
N ARG A 383 -21.25 13.42 10.75
CA ARG A 383 -21.75 13.41 12.13
C ARG A 383 -21.23 12.20 12.89
N LEU A 384 -21.33 11.00 12.30
CA LEU A 384 -20.81 9.77 12.89
C LEU A 384 -19.30 9.87 13.18
N VAL A 385 -18.52 10.38 12.23
CA VAL A 385 -17.05 10.44 12.37
C VAL A 385 -16.61 11.50 13.38
N GLU A 386 -17.19 12.71 13.35
CA GLU A 386 -16.83 13.75 14.32
C GLU A 386 -17.27 13.40 15.75
N MET A 387 -18.44 12.78 15.93
CA MET A 387 -18.86 12.26 17.25
C MET A 387 -18.00 11.11 17.76
N SER A 388 -17.26 10.44 16.87
CA SER A 388 -16.28 9.40 17.22
C SER A 388 -14.86 9.98 17.41
N GLY A 389 -14.66 11.29 17.43
CA GLY A 389 -13.35 11.92 17.61
C GLY A 389 -12.51 12.05 16.32
N GLY A 390 -13.05 11.67 15.18
CA GLY A 390 -12.46 11.95 13.87
C GLY A 390 -12.69 13.41 13.43
N LYS A 391 -12.29 13.72 12.19
CA LYS A 391 -12.57 15.00 11.55
C LYS A 391 -13.13 14.79 10.14
N THR A 392 -13.73 15.86 9.63
CA THR A 392 -14.15 15.95 8.23
C THR A 392 -13.55 17.20 7.58
N SER A 393 -13.54 17.24 6.26
CA SER A 393 -13.20 18.40 5.45
C SER A 393 -14.05 18.43 4.19
N ASP A 394 -14.54 19.61 3.81
CA ASP A 394 -15.19 19.87 2.52
C ASP A 394 -14.23 19.80 1.32
N GLY A 395 -12.94 19.66 1.59
CA GLY A 395 -11.86 19.57 0.60
C GLY A 395 -11.65 20.77 -0.31
N VAL A 396 -12.36 21.88 -0.07
CA VAL A 396 -12.25 23.13 -0.83
C VAL A 396 -11.84 24.27 0.10
N SER A 397 -12.68 24.58 1.09
CA SER A 397 -12.40 25.57 2.12
C SER A 397 -11.69 24.97 3.33
N GLY A 398 -11.49 23.64 3.37
CA GLY A 398 -10.86 22.86 4.42
C GLY A 398 -11.54 22.94 5.79
N ASN A 399 -12.72 23.54 5.85
CA ASN A 399 -13.62 23.50 6.99
C ASN A 399 -14.31 22.14 7.05
N SER A 400 -14.90 21.81 8.21
CA SER A 400 -15.66 20.57 8.36
C SER A 400 -16.83 20.54 7.37
N VAL A 401 -17.11 19.35 6.83
CA VAL A 401 -18.27 19.14 5.96
C VAL A 401 -19.59 19.41 6.69
N LEU A 402 -19.59 19.31 8.02
CA LEU A 402 -20.75 19.60 8.86
C LEU A 402 -21.03 21.09 8.99
N ASP A 403 -20.06 21.96 8.70
CA ASP A 403 -20.24 23.42 8.73
C ASP A 403 -20.81 23.96 7.42
N MET A 404 -20.92 23.12 6.38
CA MET A 404 -21.50 23.52 5.11
C MET A 404 -23.01 23.70 5.23
N LYS A 405 -23.51 24.81 4.68
CA LYS A 405 -24.94 25.07 4.57
C LYS A 405 -25.52 24.29 3.39
N ILE A 406 -26.60 23.56 3.63
CA ILE A 406 -27.34 22.82 2.61
C ILE A 406 -28.21 23.81 1.83
N THR A 407 -27.82 24.13 0.61
CA THR A 407 -28.55 25.08 -0.25
C THR A 407 -29.45 24.39 -1.26
N ALA A 408 -29.19 23.12 -1.54
CA ALA A 408 -30.00 22.26 -2.40
C ALA A 408 -29.90 20.81 -1.89
N VAL A 409 -30.94 20.01 -2.10
CA VAL A 409 -30.97 18.61 -1.65
C VAL A 409 -29.91 17.75 -2.34
N ASP A 410 -29.68 17.98 -3.63
CA ASP A 410 -28.69 17.29 -4.46
C ASP A 410 -27.30 17.95 -4.47
N GLN A 411 -27.07 18.92 -3.56
CA GLN A 411 -25.79 19.64 -3.45
C GLN A 411 -24.63 18.66 -3.28
N ARG A 412 -23.62 18.78 -4.14
CA ARG A 412 -22.44 17.91 -4.11
C ARG A 412 -21.27 18.55 -3.38
N THR A 413 -20.41 17.71 -2.81
CA THR A 413 -19.21 18.14 -2.10
C THR A 413 -18.04 17.19 -2.32
N ALA A 414 -16.82 17.75 -2.33
CA ALA A 414 -15.63 16.96 -2.06
C ALA A 414 -15.64 16.55 -0.57
N LEU A 415 -14.84 15.55 -0.23
CA LEU A 415 -14.83 15.00 1.12
C LEU A 415 -13.46 14.46 1.49
N ALA A 416 -12.96 14.81 2.67
CA ALA A 416 -12.01 13.98 3.40
C ALA A 416 -12.54 13.72 4.80
N ILE A 417 -12.50 12.48 5.25
CA ILE A 417 -13.17 12.06 6.47
C ILE A 417 -12.42 10.91 7.15
N GLY A 418 -12.22 11.03 8.47
CA GLY A 418 -11.65 9.97 9.31
C GLY A 418 -10.71 10.48 10.38
N SER A 419 -9.59 9.79 10.57
CA SER A 419 -8.54 10.11 11.53
C SER A 419 -8.03 11.54 11.35
N ALA A 420 -8.04 12.31 12.44
CA ALA A 420 -7.90 13.77 12.43
C ALA A 420 -6.61 14.28 11.76
N GLN A 421 -5.48 13.60 11.97
CA GLN A 421 -4.19 14.01 11.37
C GLN A 421 -4.14 13.73 9.86
N GLU A 422 -4.84 12.70 9.38
CA GLU A 422 -4.90 12.44 7.95
C GLU A 422 -5.82 13.41 7.21
N VAL A 423 -6.93 13.80 7.83
CA VAL A 423 -7.80 14.86 7.28
C VAL A 423 -7.06 16.19 7.25
N GLN A 424 -6.28 16.49 8.28
CA GLN A 424 -5.38 17.65 8.26
C GLN A 424 -4.33 17.54 7.15
N ARG A 425 -3.68 16.39 6.98
CA ARG A 425 -2.72 16.18 5.90
C ARG A 425 -3.35 16.32 4.52
N PHE A 426 -4.56 15.80 4.35
CA PHE A 426 -5.34 16.02 3.13
C PHE A 426 -5.53 17.53 2.89
N ASN A 427 -5.93 18.29 3.91
CA ASN A 427 -6.03 19.74 3.78
C ASN A 427 -4.67 20.39 3.44
N GLU A 428 -3.58 20.01 4.09
CA GLU A 428 -2.25 20.59 3.83
C GLU A 428 -1.75 20.30 2.41
N MET A 429 -1.98 19.09 1.91
CA MET A 429 -1.46 18.64 0.62
C MET A 429 -2.39 19.00 -0.54
N VAL A 430 -3.70 18.86 -0.36
CA VAL A 430 -4.70 18.98 -1.43
C VAL A 430 -5.29 20.40 -1.53
N ARG A 431 -5.33 21.17 -0.43
CA ARG A 431 -6.04 22.47 -0.38
C ARG A 431 -5.37 23.63 -1.12
N HIS A 432 -4.21 23.47 -1.77
CA HIS A 432 -3.65 24.58 -2.58
C HIS A 432 -3.13 24.09 -3.94
N ALA A 433 -4.07 23.82 -4.85
CA ALA A 433 -3.87 23.91 -6.30
C ALA A 433 -5.05 24.58 -7.06
N LEU A 434 -6.10 25.06 -6.37
CA LEU A 434 -7.23 25.78 -6.99
C LEU A 434 -7.21 27.30 -6.76
N ALA A 435 -6.39 27.80 -5.82
CA ALA A 435 -6.17 29.24 -5.65
C ALA A 435 -5.39 29.89 -6.81
N SER A 436 -4.75 29.08 -7.67
CA SER A 436 -4.09 29.50 -8.91
C SER A 436 -5.01 29.50 -10.14
N GLN A 437 -6.28 29.08 -10.01
CA GLN A 437 -7.24 29.02 -11.14
C GLN A 437 -8.45 29.95 -10.99
N SER A 438 -8.46 30.85 -10.00
CA SER A 438 -9.51 31.87 -9.81
C SER A 438 -8.99 33.29 -9.56
N LYS A 439 -7.72 33.53 -9.88
CA LYS A 439 -7.11 34.87 -9.94
C LYS A 439 -6.63 35.23 -11.36
N ASP A 440 -7.43 34.89 -12.36
CA ASP A 440 -7.42 35.65 -13.62
C ASP A 440 -8.51 36.72 -13.53
N GLU A 441 -8.26 37.71 -12.67
CA GLU A 441 -8.71 39.10 -12.78
C GLU A 441 -8.28 39.84 -11.50
N GLY A 442 -7.17 40.58 -11.60
CA GLY A 442 -6.79 41.60 -10.63
C GLY A 442 -5.68 41.21 -9.66
N THR A 443 -4.55 41.92 -9.80
CA THR A 443 -3.38 42.02 -8.90
C THR A 443 -2.43 40.82 -8.82
N GLN A 444 -1.50 40.81 -9.79
CA GLN A 444 -0.20 40.14 -9.76
C GLN A 444 0.64 40.62 -8.57
N GLU A 445 1.01 39.71 -7.67
CA GLU A 445 2.30 39.79 -6.98
C GLU A 445 3.23 38.78 -7.68
N SER A 446 4.32 39.32 -8.22
CA SER A 446 5.21 38.71 -9.19
C SER A 446 6.14 37.63 -8.61
N THR A 447 6.04 36.38 -9.06
CA THR A 447 7.13 35.38 -9.02
C THR A 447 8.17 35.69 -10.11
N VAL A 448 8.77 36.88 -10.07
CA VAL A 448 9.78 37.28 -11.05
C VAL A 448 11.16 37.00 -10.47
N GLY A 449 11.92 36.12 -11.15
CA GLY A 449 13.30 35.87 -10.78
C GLY A 449 14.09 34.95 -11.73
N TRP A 450 13.44 34.10 -12.53
CA TRP A 450 14.14 33.25 -13.50
C TRP A 450 13.89 33.77 -14.91
N ALA A 451 14.92 33.83 -15.75
CA ALA A 451 14.77 34.20 -17.17
C ALA A 451 15.85 33.51 -18.01
N ALA A 452 15.50 33.15 -19.25
CA ALA A 452 16.34 32.35 -20.14
C ALA A 452 17.64 33.07 -20.54
N ASP A 453 17.62 34.40 -20.55
CA ASP A 453 18.77 35.27 -20.81
C ASP A 453 19.77 35.32 -19.64
N ARG A 454 19.36 34.87 -18.45
CA ARG A 454 20.21 34.71 -17.25
C ARG A 454 20.83 33.32 -17.17
N CYS A 455 21.50 32.93 -18.26
CA CYS A 455 22.21 31.66 -18.33
C CYS A 455 23.67 31.83 -18.78
N TRP A 456 24.56 31.01 -18.22
CA TRP A 456 25.96 30.92 -18.64
C TRP A 456 26.21 29.59 -19.32
N PRO A 457 26.51 29.55 -20.63
CA PRO A 457 26.97 28.33 -21.28
C PRO A 457 28.28 27.85 -20.64
N VAL A 458 28.32 26.60 -20.17
CA VAL A 458 29.45 26.04 -19.40
C VAL A 458 30.11 24.82 -20.06
N GLY A 459 29.70 24.42 -21.26
CA GLY A 459 30.33 23.34 -22.03
C GLY A 459 29.39 22.17 -22.28
N GLY A 460 29.93 20.96 -22.40
CA GLY A 460 29.19 19.73 -22.72
C GLY A 460 28.66 18.98 -21.49
N GLU A 461 28.37 17.69 -21.65
CA GLU A 461 28.01 16.82 -20.50
C GLU A 461 29.12 16.71 -19.44
N ASP A 462 30.37 17.00 -19.80
CA ASP A 462 31.50 17.11 -18.87
C ASP A 462 31.28 18.22 -17.82
N ALA A 463 30.53 19.27 -18.16
CA ALA A 463 30.15 20.32 -17.23
C ALA A 463 29.19 19.82 -16.14
N VAL A 464 28.35 18.81 -16.45
CA VAL A 464 27.47 18.17 -15.45
C VAL A 464 28.30 17.43 -14.41
N ALA A 465 29.34 16.71 -14.84
CA ALA A 465 30.25 16.02 -13.92
C ALA A 465 31.04 17.01 -13.04
N ARG A 466 31.43 18.17 -13.60
CA ARG A 466 32.17 19.22 -12.90
C ARG A 466 31.33 20.01 -11.89
N LEU A 467 30.08 20.35 -12.25
CA LEU A 467 29.26 21.33 -11.52
C LEU A 467 28.03 20.72 -10.83
N GLY A 468 27.58 19.54 -11.24
CA GLY A 468 26.35 18.88 -10.75
C GLY A 468 26.38 18.49 -9.27
N ALA A 469 27.57 18.40 -8.67
CA ALA A 469 27.72 18.19 -7.22
C ALA A 469 27.41 19.46 -6.39
N ARG A 470 27.31 20.64 -7.03
CA ARG A 470 27.19 21.95 -6.38
C ARG A 470 25.86 22.64 -6.68
N VAL A 471 25.29 22.36 -7.85
CA VAL A 471 24.00 22.88 -8.29
C VAL A 471 23.18 21.76 -8.90
N PRO A 472 21.86 21.71 -8.66
CA PRO A 472 20.99 20.66 -9.20
C PRO A 472 21.00 20.68 -10.73
N PHE A 473 21.02 19.51 -11.34
CA PHE A 473 20.91 19.35 -12.79
C PHE A 473 19.52 18.84 -13.17
N PHE A 474 18.85 19.58 -14.05
CA PHE A 474 17.57 19.16 -14.60
C PHE A 474 17.79 18.49 -15.95
N GLY A 475 17.60 17.17 -15.97
CA GLY A 475 17.81 16.35 -17.17
C GLY A 475 16.89 16.73 -18.34
N ARG A 476 17.33 16.37 -19.55
CA ARG A 476 16.73 16.84 -20.82
C ARG A 476 15.25 16.47 -21.00
N VAL A 477 14.82 15.37 -20.39
CA VAL A 477 13.42 14.90 -20.40
C VAL A 477 12.51 15.87 -19.65
N LEU A 478 12.98 16.45 -18.56
CA LEU A 478 12.21 17.36 -17.71
C LEU A 478 12.28 18.79 -18.23
N VAL A 479 13.46 19.18 -18.71
CA VAL A 479 13.81 20.55 -19.07
C VAL A 479 14.71 20.52 -20.32
N PRO A 480 14.13 20.57 -21.53
CA PRO A 480 14.90 20.44 -22.77
C PRO A 480 15.73 21.67 -23.11
N SER A 481 15.44 22.82 -22.48
CA SER A 481 16.19 24.06 -22.68
C SER A 481 16.07 25.06 -21.54
N ALA A 482 16.92 26.09 -21.54
CA ALA A 482 16.96 27.17 -20.56
C ALA A 482 15.67 27.99 -20.56
N GLU A 483 15.03 28.19 -21.72
CA GLU A 483 13.73 28.84 -21.80
C GLU A 483 12.64 28.03 -21.08
N VAL A 484 12.59 26.71 -21.31
CA VAL A 484 11.65 25.83 -20.61
C VAL A 484 11.97 25.75 -19.11
N ALA A 485 13.25 25.78 -18.74
CA ALA A 485 13.70 25.80 -17.36
C ALA A 485 13.20 27.04 -16.62
N ALA A 486 13.49 28.22 -17.18
CA ALA A 486 13.13 29.50 -16.61
C ALA A 486 11.61 29.65 -16.50
N ARG A 487 10.86 29.23 -17.52
CA ARG A 487 9.39 29.22 -17.48
C ARG A 487 8.88 28.33 -16.36
N LYS A 488 9.29 27.07 -16.29
CA LYS A 488 8.83 26.13 -15.26
C LYS A 488 9.21 26.56 -13.84
N LEU A 489 10.41 27.12 -13.66
CA LEU A 489 10.86 27.68 -12.38
C LEU A 489 10.06 28.93 -11.97
N SER A 490 9.66 29.77 -12.93
CA SER A 490 8.85 30.98 -12.67
C SER A 490 7.39 30.67 -12.39
N GLU A 491 6.86 29.63 -13.04
CA GLU A 491 5.50 29.09 -12.84
C GLU A 491 5.39 28.25 -11.56
N GLY A 492 6.51 27.92 -10.91
CA GLY A 492 6.55 27.04 -9.74
C GLY A 492 6.32 25.56 -10.06
N SER A 493 6.25 25.18 -11.34
CA SER A 493 6.13 23.78 -11.80
C SER A 493 7.46 23.01 -11.74
N LEU A 494 8.58 23.72 -11.57
CA LEU A 494 9.88 23.17 -11.21
C LEU A 494 10.40 23.90 -9.97
N TRP A 495 10.97 23.16 -9.02
CA TRP A 495 11.56 23.75 -7.80
C TRP A 495 13.07 23.59 -7.81
N CYS A 496 13.79 24.70 -7.67
CA CYS A 496 15.23 24.72 -7.45
C CYS A 496 15.52 25.26 -6.04
N PRO A 497 16.05 24.41 -5.13
CA PRO A 497 16.40 24.83 -3.76
C PRO A 497 17.53 25.87 -3.73
N GLU A 498 18.41 25.82 -4.73
CA GLU A 498 19.57 26.70 -4.87
C GLU A 498 19.25 27.92 -5.74
N ASP A 499 20.10 28.94 -5.68
CA ASP A 499 19.98 30.14 -6.50
C ASP A 499 20.42 29.93 -7.98
N ALA A 500 20.84 28.71 -8.32
CA ALA A 500 21.18 28.29 -9.67
C ALA A 500 20.99 26.80 -9.91
N CYS A 501 20.79 26.42 -11.17
CA CYS A 501 20.68 25.04 -11.64
C CYS A 501 21.36 24.86 -13.00
N LEU A 502 21.72 23.61 -13.33
CA LEU A 502 22.19 23.25 -14.66
C LEU A 502 21.00 22.88 -15.56
N THR A 503 21.02 23.40 -16.80
CA THR A 503 20.02 23.16 -17.85
C THR A 503 20.69 23.09 -19.22
N TYR A 504 19.94 22.83 -20.29
CA TYR A 504 20.44 22.77 -21.67
C TYR A 504 20.29 24.11 -22.39
N VAL A 505 21.19 24.43 -23.32
CA VAL A 505 21.10 25.67 -24.13
C VAL A 505 20.18 25.49 -25.33
N ASP A 506 19.44 26.55 -25.69
CA ASP A 506 18.46 26.58 -26.79
C ASP A 506 19.06 26.49 -28.22
N LYS A 507 20.39 26.37 -28.40
CA LYS A 507 21.03 26.47 -29.73
C LYS A 507 21.76 25.18 -30.13
N SER A 508 21.24 24.58 -31.22
CA SER A 508 21.76 23.44 -32.01
C SER A 508 21.47 22.02 -31.46
N PRO A 509 20.87 21.12 -32.28
CA PRO A 509 20.61 19.72 -31.91
C PRO A 509 21.88 18.86 -31.70
N ASP A 510 23.02 19.30 -32.21
CA ASP A 510 24.21 18.44 -32.42
C ASP A 510 25.33 18.63 -31.39
N GLU A 511 25.20 19.57 -30.44
CA GLU A 511 26.13 19.69 -29.31
C GLU A 511 25.33 19.76 -28.00
N ALA A 512 25.51 18.78 -27.12
CA ALA A 512 24.87 18.70 -25.80
C ALA A 512 25.44 19.79 -24.87
N SER A 513 25.14 21.05 -25.18
CA SER A 513 25.64 22.20 -24.45
C SER A 513 24.77 22.48 -23.22
N VAL A 514 25.43 22.53 -22.06
CA VAL A 514 24.85 22.76 -20.75
C VAL A 514 25.12 24.21 -20.34
N ALA A 515 24.17 24.81 -19.62
CA ALA A 515 24.28 26.13 -19.04
C ALA A 515 23.90 26.15 -17.56
N VAL A 516 24.51 27.08 -16.81
CA VAL A 516 24.07 27.46 -15.47
C VAL A 516 23.00 28.54 -15.61
N LEU A 517 21.76 28.21 -15.26
CA LEU A 517 20.67 29.18 -15.11
C LEU A 517 20.63 29.66 -13.66
N TYR A 518 20.48 30.96 -13.44
CA TYR A 518 20.48 31.54 -12.09
C TYR A 518 19.35 32.55 -11.86
N ARG A 519 19.02 32.76 -10.59
CA ARG A 519 17.96 33.67 -10.14
C ARG A 519 18.42 35.14 -10.18
N GLU A 520 17.49 36.04 -10.43
CA GLU A 520 17.68 37.49 -10.40
C GLU A 520 18.35 37.96 -9.11
N GLY A 521 19.36 38.83 -9.25
CA GLY A 521 20.12 39.34 -8.12
C GLY A 521 21.12 38.36 -7.50
N CYS A 522 21.17 37.10 -7.93
CA CYS A 522 22.04 36.08 -7.32
C CYS A 522 23.37 35.86 -8.05
N ARG A 523 23.68 36.62 -9.11
CA ARG A 523 24.88 36.44 -9.95
C ARG A 523 26.18 36.24 -9.17
N GLU A 524 26.54 37.17 -8.29
CA GLU A 524 27.79 37.11 -7.52
C GLU A 524 27.79 35.95 -6.50
N LYS A 525 26.63 35.69 -5.90
CA LYS A 525 26.44 34.59 -4.94
C LYS A 525 26.64 33.24 -5.61
N VAL A 526 26.13 33.07 -6.84
CA VAL A 526 26.27 31.84 -7.62
C VAL A 526 27.73 31.64 -8.07
N LEU A 527 28.42 32.67 -8.55
CA LEU A 527 29.84 32.57 -8.91
C LEU A 527 30.70 32.11 -7.71
N LYS A 528 30.47 32.71 -6.53
CA LYS A 528 31.12 32.29 -5.29
C LYS A 528 30.76 30.85 -4.90
N HIS A 529 29.49 30.46 -5.03
CA HIS A 529 29.01 29.11 -4.76
C HIS A 529 29.58 28.07 -5.73
N LEU A 530 29.98 28.48 -6.94
CA LEU A 530 30.65 27.66 -7.95
C LEU A 530 32.19 27.76 -7.92
N SER A 531 32.77 28.46 -6.93
CA SER A 531 34.22 28.73 -6.83
C SER A 531 34.82 29.29 -8.12
N ALA A 532 34.08 30.15 -8.81
CA ALA A 532 34.53 30.84 -10.00
C ALA A 532 34.56 32.34 -9.75
N SER A 533 35.60 33.00 -10.24
CA SER A 533 35.76 34.45 -10.18
C SER A 533 35.04 35.14 -11.36
N SER A 534 34.76 34.39 -12.43
CA SER A 534 34.09 34.85 -13.65
C SER A 534 33.32 33.70 -14.33
N GLU A 535 32.39 34.02 -15.22
CA GLU A 535 31.64 33.02 -16.01
C GLU A 535 32.53 32.30 -17.04
N GLU A 536 33.64 32.92 -17.44
CA GLU A 536 34.65 32.36 -18.34
C GLU A 536 35.41 31.19 -17.71
N GLU A 537 35.67 31.22 -16.39
CA GLU A 537 36.30 30.10 -15.67
C GLU A 537 35.43 28.84 -15.64
N LEU A 538 34.10 29.01 -15.77
CA LEU A 538 33.15 27.90 -15.85
C LEU A 538 33.21 27.17 -17.20
N LYS A 539 33.74 27.80 -18.26
CA LYS A 539 33.84 27.25 -19.64
C LYS A 539 35.06 26.33 -19.87
N GLY A 540 35.79 25.96 -18.82
CA GLY A 540 37.01 25.16 -18.95
C GLY A 540 36.75 23.69 -19.32
N SER A 541 37.43 23.20 -20.37
CA SER A 541 37.53 21.78 -20.73
C SER A 541 38.28 21.01 -19.64
N GLY A 542 37.54 20.27 -18.80
CA GLY A 542 38.14 19.23 -17.97
C GLY A 542 38.49 18.02 -18.83
N GLU A 543 39.57 17.29 -18.51
CA GLU A 543 39.90 16.02 -19.18
C GLU A 543 38.66 15.14 -19.27
N LEU A 544 38.32 14.70 -20.49
CA LEU A 544 37.22 13.77 -20.72
C LEU A 544 37.42 12.51 -19.85
N PRO A 545 36.38 12.00 -19.18
CA PRO A 545 36.40 10.62 -18.71
C PRO A 545 36.62 9.71 -19.93
N PRO A 546 37.46 8.66 -19.80
CA PRO A 546 37.85 7.84 -20.94
C PRO A 546 36.65 7.13 -21.57
N ASP A 547 36.67 7.05 -22.91
CA ASP A 547 35.67 6.44 -23.78
C ASP A 547 35.14 5.09 -23.24
N PRO A 548 33.81 4.90 -23.08
CA PRO A 548 33.17 3.63 -22.73
C PRO A 548 33.54 2.45 -23.64
N LYS A 549 34.07 2.69 -24.84
CA LYS A 549 34.54 1.64 -25.77
C LYS A 549 36.01 1.26 -25.59
N ALA A 550 36.80 2.02 -24.85
CA ALA A 550 38.19 1.68 -24.51
C ALA A 550 38.30 0.42 -23.61
N PHE A 551 37.17 0.01 -23.01
CA PHE A 551 37.03 -1.15 -22.12
C PHE A 551 37.31 -2.51 -22.79
N SER A 552 37.31 -2.59 -24.13
CA SER A 552 37.47 -3.85 -24.86
C SER A 552 38.92 -4.21 -25.24
N LYS A 553 39.90 -3.32 -25.02
CA LYS A 553 41.28 -3.50 -25.53
C LYS A 553 42.36 -3.06 -24.54
N GLY A 554 42.43 -3.69 -23.36
CA GLY A 554 43.66 -3.86 -22.57
C GLY A 554 44.61 -2.67 -22.35
N SER A 555 44.15 -1.42 -22.43
CA SER A 555 45.04 -0.26 -22.49
C SER A 555 44.52 0.90 -21.64
N LYS A 556 44.68 0.74 -20.31
CA LYS A 556 45.02 1.76 -19.30
C LYS A 556 44.69 1.20 -17.91
N ALA A 557 45.58 1.42 -16.94
CA ALA A 557 45.39 1.00 -15.56
C ALA A 557 44.18 1.72 -14.95
N LEU A 558 43.07 0.99 -14.76
CA LEU A 558 41.86 1.50 -14.11
C LEU A 558 42.16 1.86 -12.64
N PRO A 559 41.47 2.87 -12.07
CA PRO A 559 41.48 3.09 -10.64
C PRO A 559 41.06 1.83 -9.89
N ARG A 560 41.77 1.48 -8.81
CA ARG A 560 41.44 0.27 -8.01
C ARG A 560 40.00 0.27 -7.49
N SER A 561 39.41 1.46 -7.25
CA SER A 561 38.01 1.62 -6.88
C SER A 561 37.04 1.12 -7.96
N TRP A 562 37.37 1.29 -9.23
CA TRP A 562 36.54 0.85 -10.36
C TRP A 562 36.57 -0.66 -10.54
N LEU A 563 37.75 -1.27 -10.34
CA LEU A 563 37.89 -2.73 -10.35
C LEU A 563 37.08 -3.37 -9.21
N LEU A 564 37.16 -2.80 -8.01
CA LEU A 564 36.39 -3.27 -6.85
C LEU A 564 34.88 -3.10 -7.04
N ALA A 565 34.45 -2.01 -7.69
CA ALA A 565 33.04 -1.78 -8.02
C ALA A 565 32.51 -2.81 -9.02
N ARG A 566 33.28 -3.11 -10.08
CA ARG A 566 32.92 -4.16 -11.06
C ARG A 566 32.81 -5.54 -10.42
N GLU A 567 33.72 -5.88 -9.51
CA GLU A 567 33.67 -7.14 -8.75
C GLU A 567 32.45 -7.23 -7.83
N LEU A 568 32.12 -6.14 -7.15
CA LEU A 568 30.93 -6.06 -6.31
C LEU A 568 29.65 -6.23 -7.15
N LEU A 569 29.60 -5.62 -8.33
CA LEU A 569 28.50 -5.77 -9.28
C LEU A 569 28.33 -7.24 -9.74
N ALA A 570 29.43 -7.91 -10.09
CA ALA A 570 29.42 -9.32 -10.46
C ALA A 570 28.91 -10.22 -9.33
N MET A 571 29.33 -9.95 -8.09
CA MET A 571 28.83 -10.69 -6.91
C MET A 571 27.33 -10.45 -6.68
N MET A 572 26.85 -9.22 -6.84
CA MET A 572 25.43 -8.89 -6.64
C MET A 572 24.53 -9.51 -7.71
N LEU A 573 24.99 -9.55 -8.96
CA LEU A 573 24.28 -10.20 -10.07
C LEU A 573 24.35 -11.74 -10.00
N GLY A 574 25.47 -12.30 -9.52
CA GLY A 574 25.69 -13.76 -9.46
C GLY A 574 25.19 -14.46 -8.19
N ALA A 575 24.88 -13.73 -7.12
CA ALA A 575 24.35 -14.32 -5.89
C ALA A 575 22.89 -14.78 -6.11
N GLY A 576 22.71 -16.09 -6.33
CA GLY A 576 21.44 -16.75 -6.72
C GLY A 576 20.28 -16.70 -5.72
N ALA A 577 19.92 -15.53 -5.21
CA ALA A 577 18.77 -15.30 -4.33
C ALA A 577 17.85 -14.16 -4.81
N GLY A 578 17.99 -13.68 -6.05
CA GLY A 578 17.10 -12.66 -6.62
C GLY A 578 17.21 -11.27 -5.96
N THR A 579 18.38 -10.92 -5.44
CA THR A 579 18.60 -9.67 -4.66
C THR A 579 18.99 -8.45 -5.48
N PHE A 580 19.20 -8.60 -6.79
CA PHE A 580 19.48 -7.48 -7.68
C PHE A 580 18.18 -7.01 -8.35
N ASP A 581 17.52 -6.04 -7.72
CA ASP A 581 16.29 -5.40 -8.21
C ASP A 581 16.52 -3.91 -8.50
N ALA A 582 15.48 -3.18 -8.92
CA ALA A 582 15.57 -1.76 -9.25
C ALA A 582 16.10 -0.88 -8.08
N ARG A 583 15.88 -1.28 -6.82
CA ARG A 583 16.35 -0.55 -5.64
C ARG A 583 17.83 -0.81 -5.39
N SER A 584 18.24 -2.07 -5.50
CA SER A 584 19.66 -2.46 -5.44
C SER A 584 20.46 -1.79 -6.57
N ARG A 585 19.87 -1.66 -7.76
CA ARG A 585 20.44 -0.94 -8.90
C ARG A 585 20.58 0.56 -8.63
N ALA A 586 19.53 1.23 -8.16
CA ALA A 586 19.58 2.65 -7.83
C ALA A 586 20.61 2.96 -6.72
N ALA A 587 20.64 2.15 -5.66
CA ALA A 587 21.64 2.28 -4.60
C ALA A 587 23.07 2.06 -5.09
N MET A 588 23.25 1.14 -6.07
CA MET A 588 24.55 0.87 -6.67
C MET A 588 25.01 1.99 -7.59
N ILE A 589 24.10 2.56 -8.41
CA ILE A 589 24.39 3.74 -9.24
C ILE A 589 24.82 4.92 -8.36
N GLU A 590 24.11 5.18 -7.27
CA GLU A 590 24.46 6.25 -6.32
C GLU A 590 25.83 5.99 -5.67
N MET A 591 26.03 4.77 -5.17
CA MET A 591 27.27 4.36 -4.51
C MET A 591 28.48 4.40 -5.46
N PHE A 592 28.32 3.97 -6.70
CA PHE A 592 29.37 3.98 -7.73
C PHE A 592 29.60 5.39 -8.29
N GLY A 593 28.56 6.23 -8.31
CA GLY A 593 28.67 7.66 -8.56
C GLY A 593 29.60 8.35 -7.55
N HIS A 594 29.53 7.99 -6.26
CA HIS A 594 30.49 8.47 -5.25
C HIS A 594 31.94 8.00 -5.48
N PHE A 595 32.15 6.90 -6.23
CA PHE A 595 33.47 6.45 -6.67
C PHE A 595 33.92 7.07 -8.00
N GLY A 596 33.13 8.01 -8.54
CA GLY A 596 33.40 8.73 -9.78
C GLY A 596 33.15 7.89 -11.04
N ILE A 597 32.35 6.83 -10.97
CA ILE A 597 32.07 5.94 -12.12
C ILE A 597 30.84 6.46 -12.88
N PRO A 598 30.95 6.80 -14.17
CA PRO A 598 29.81 7.26 -14.96
C PRO A 598 28.72 6.18 -15.11
N GLU A 599 27.45 6.58 -15.10
CA GLU A 599 26.30 5.66 -15.22
C GLU A 599 26.37 4.79 -16.48
N GLN A 600 26.88 5.36 -17.59
CA GLN A 600 27.06 4.65 -18.87
C GLN A 600 28.04 3.47 -18.74
N VAL A 601 29.08 3.61 -17.91
CA VAL A 601 30.07 2.55 -17.65
C VAL A 601 29.43 1.45 -16.79
N ILE A 602 28.63 1.83 -15.80
CA ILE A 602 27.90 0.89 -14.94
C ILE A 602 26.92 0.06 -15.77
N ALA A 603 26.13 0.71 -16.63
CA ALA A 603 25.19 0.04 -17.53
C ALA A 603 25.90 -0.92 -18.51
N GLY A 604 27.09 -0.53 -19.01
CA GLY A 604 27.93 -1.40 -19.82
C GLY A 604 28.37 -2.67 -19.09
N TRP A 605 28.83 -2.55 -17.84
CA TRP A 605 29.19 -3.69 -17.00
C TRP A 605 28.00 -4.58 -16.64
N GLU A 606 26.83 -3.99 -16.34
CA GLU A 606 25.58 -4.73 -16.10
C GLU A 606 25.23 -5.62 -17.30
N SER A 607 25.28 -5.07 -18.51
CA SER A 607 24.98 -5.80 -19.74
C SER A 607 25.99 -6.90 -20.03
N GLU A 608 27.28 -6.65 -19.83
CA GLU A 608 28.36 -7.63 -20.07
C GLU A 608 28.27 -8.80 -19.08
N ILE A 609 28.16 -8.50 -17.78
CA ILE A 609 28.10 -9.50 -16.71
C ILE A 609 26.77 -10.27 -16.77
N GLY A 610 25.66 -9.57 -17.00
CA GLY A 610 24.35 -10.18 -17.14
C GLY A 610 24.28 -11.12 -18.34
N GLY A 611 24.82 -10.71 -19.48
CA GLY A 611 24.93 -11.56 -20.67
C GLY A 611 25.74 -12.83 -20.41
N ALA A 612 26.92 -12.71 -19.81
CA ALA A 612 27.77 -13.86 -19.50
C ALA A 612 27.14 -14.83 -18.48
N LEU A 613 26.41 -14.31 -17.48
CA LEU A 613 25.66 -15.13 -16.52
C LEU A 613 24.48 -15.84 -17.18
N PHE A 614 23.78 -15.17 -18.11
CA PHE A 614 22.66 -15.73 -18.85
C PHE A 614 23.12 -16.88 -19.77
N GLU A 615 24.19 -16.68 -20.53
CA GLU A 615 24.79 -17.74 -21.37
C GLU A 615 25.26 -18.95 -20.52
N ALA A 616 25.82 -18.71 -19.34
CA ALA A 616 26.22 -19.77 -18.42
C ALA A 616 25.03 -20.55 -17.85
N LEU A 617 23.92 -19.85 -17.54
CA LEU A 617 22.66 -20.45 -17.11
C LEU A 617 22.04 -21.30 -18.22
N GLU A 618 22.02 -20.80 -19.45
CA GLU A 618 21.50 -21.51 -20.62
C GLU A 618 22.32 -22.76 -20.95
N ALA A 619 23.66 -22.65 -20.89
CA ALA A 619 24.53 -23.82 -21.02
C ALA A 619 24.30 -24.87 -19.92
N SER A 620 23.95 -24.44 -18.70
CA SER A 620 23.66 -25.34 -17.57
C SER A 620 22.29 -26.01 -17.67
N SER A 621 21.27 -25.32 -18.21
CA SER A 621 19.93 -25.87 -18.40
C SER A 621 19.90 -26.91 -19.53
N ILE A 622 20.70 -26.73 -20.58
CA ILE A 622 20.91 -27.73 -21.64
C ILE A 622 21.60 -28.98 -21.08
N LEU A 623 22.57 -28.81 -20.16
CA LEU A 623 23.28 -29.93 -19.51
C LEU A 623 22.38 -30.72 -18.55
N GLU A 624 21.50 -30.04 -17.80
CA GLU A 624 20.50 -30.68 -16.94
C GLU A 624 19.40 -31.37 -17.78
N ALA A 625 18.97 -30.76 -18.90
CA ALA A 625 18.05 -31.40 -19.85
C ALA A 625 18.68 -32.67 -20.48
N GLN A 626 19.97 -32.65 -20.80
CA GLN A 626 20.69 -33.83 -21.28
C GLN A 626 20.90 -34.91 -20.20
N LYS A 627 21.13 -34.53 -18.94
CA LYS A 627 21.17 -35.47 -17.81
C LYS A 627 19.82 -36.11 -17.54
N ALA A 628 18.74 -35.32 -17.54
CA ALA A 628 17.38 -35.81 -17.35
C ALA A 628 16.99 -36.79 -18.48
N ALA A 629 17.35 -36.49 -19.73
CA ALA A 629 17.17 -37.40 -20.86
C ALA A 629 18.00 -38.69 -20.71
N ARG A 630 19.23 -38.60 -20.20
CA ARG A 630 20.11 -39.76 -19.97
C ARG A 630 19.64 -40.65 -18.82
N ASP A 631 19.12 -40.06 -17.74
CA ASP A 631 18.53 -40.80 -16.60
C ASP A 631 17.18 -41.43 -16.96
N SER A 632 16.37 -40.76 -17.78
CA SER A 632 15.16 -41.34 -18.38
C SER A 632 15.51 -42.58 -19.23
N TRP A 633 16.52 -42.48 -20.09
CA TRP A 633 17.00 -43.61 -20.90
C TRP A 633 17.58 -44.76 -20.07
N ARG A 634 18.23 -44.46 -18.94
CA ARG A 634 18.76 -45.46 -18.00
C ARG A 634 17.65 -46.16 -17.22
N LYS A 635 16.57 -45.46 -16.88
CA LYS A 635 15.35 -46.05 -16.28
C LYS A 635 14.57 -46.91 -17.28
N SER A 636 14.49 -46.53 -18.55
CA SER A 636 13.89 -47.36 -19.60
C SER A 636 14.67 -48.65 -19.89
N LYS A 637 16.00 -48.67 -19.71
CA LYS A 637 16.80 -49.93 -19.78
C LYS A 637 16.52 -50.89 -18.63
N VAL A 638 16.16 -50.39 -17.45
CA VAL A 638 15.77 -51.23 -16.30
C VAL A 638 14.34 -51.76 -16.43
N ALA A 639 13.46 -51.06 -17.15
CA ALA A 639 12.12 -51.53 -17.49
C ALA A 639 12.08 -52.52 -18.67
N MET A 640 13.06 -52.46 -19.59
CA MET A 640 13.15 -53.34 -20.77
C MET A 640 13.83 -54.70 -20.52
N ALA A 641 14.22 -55.02 -19.28
CA ALA A 641 14.79 -56.32 -18.91
C ALA A 641 13.76 -57.29 -18.27
N ALA A 642 12.48 -56.88 -18.12
CA ALA A 642 11.44 -57.67 -17.46
C ALA A 642 10.25 -58.07 -18.35
N ALA A 643 10.29 -57.80 -19.65
CA ALA A 643 9.32 -58.32 -20.61
C ALA A 643 10.06 -58.71 -21.89
N GLY A 644 10.15 -60.01 -22.14
CA GLY A 644 10.69 -60.52 -23.39
C GLY A 644 9.82 -60.13 -24.59
N GLY A 645 10.48 -59.99 -25.74
CA GLY A 645 9.86 -60.25 -27.03
C GLY A 645 9.48 -59.01 -27.86
N GLY A 646 10.35 -58.68 -28.82
CA GLY A 646 9.91 -58.32 -30.17
C GLY A 646 9.59 -56.85 -30.48
N LEU A 647 10.06 -56.44 -31.66
CA LEU A 647 9.63 -55.30 -32.48
C LEU A 647 10.37 -53.95 -32.31
N VAL A 648 11.60 -53.94 -32.85
CA VAL A 648 12.04 -53.18 -34.03
C VAL A 648 11.24 -51.92 -34.43
N LEU A 649 11.96 -50.79 -34.41
CA LEU A 649 12.07 -49.70 -35.40
C LEU A 649 10.90 -49.47 -36.38
N ALA A 650 10.34 -48.25 -36.32
CA ALA A 650 10.06 -47.30 -37.41
C ALA A 650 9.02 -46.31 -36.85
N ILE A 651 9.21 -44.99 -36.85
CA ILE A 651 9.08 -44.05 -37.98
C ILE A 651 9.64 -42.72 -37.44
N THR A 652 10.86 -42.30 -37.78
CA THR A 652 11.21 -41.24 -38.78
C THR A 652 10.21 -40.07 -38.84
N GLY A 653 10.57 -38.80 -38.67
CA GLY A 653 11.91 -38.24 -38.68
C GLY A 653 11.94 -36.70 -38.77
N GLY A 654 13.18 -36.18 -38.90
CA GLY A 654 13.56 -34.85 -39.41
C GLY A 654 13.37 -33.68 -38.44
N LEU A 655 14.32 -32.79 -38.19
CA LEU A 655 15.52 -32.42 -38.96
C LEU A 655 16.71 -32.06 -38.03
N ALA A 656 17.90 -32.19 -38.63
CA ALA A 656 19.16 -31.48 -38.32
C ALA A 656 20.06 -31.97 -37.16
N ALA A 657 21.09 -32.71 -37.54
CA ALA A 657 22.45 -32.68 -36.97
C ALA A 657 23.39 -32.03 -38.02
N PRO A 658 24.71 -31.79 -37.80
CA PRO A 658 25.55 -31.77 -36.59
C PRO A 658 26.45 -30.50 -36.53
N ILE A 659 27.29 -30.30 -35.51
CA ILE A 659 28.80 -30.33 -35.53
C ILE A 659 29.18 -29.65 -34.19
N VAL A 660 29.83 -30.25 -33.18
CA VAL A 660 31.24 -30.70 -33.07
C VAL A 660 31.36 -31.68 -31.87
N ALA A 661 32.10 -32.77 -32.06
CA ALA A 661 32.88 -33.46 -31.02
C ALA A 661 34.35 -33.49 -31.54
N PRO A 662 35.42 -33.79 -30.76
CA PRO A 662 35.44 -34.34 -29.39
C PRO A 662 36.50 -33.72 -28.43
N ALA A 663 36.30 -33.86 -27.12
CA ALA A 663 37.39 -34.00 -26.13
C ALA A 663 36.86 -34.74 -24.90
N LEU A 664 36.94 -36.07 -24.96
CA LEU A 664 36.77 -36.97 -23.83
C LEU A 664 38.12 -37.19 -23.14
N ALA A 665 38.03 -37.52 -21.84
CA ALA A 665 39.02 -38.16 -20.98
C ALA A 665 39.91 -37.24 -20.14
N THR A 666 39.48 -36.98 -18.90
CA THR A 666 40.20 -37.49 -17.71
C THR A 666 39.35 -37.37 -16.45
N GLY A 667 39.28 -38.45 -15.67
CA GLY A 667 39.22 -38.42 -14.22
C GLY A 667 37.87 -38.15 -13.55
N ALA A 668 37.12 -39.23 -13.29
CA ALA A 668 36.08 -39.24 -12.27
C ALA A 668 36.69 -39.10 -10.87
N ALA A 669 36.26 -38.11 -10.07
CA ALA A 669 36.01 -38.23 -8.63
C ALA A 669 35.43 -36.95 -8.02
N ALA A 670 34.36 -37.13 -7.26
CA ALA A 670 33.92 -36.39 -6.07
C ALA A 670 33.15 -35.05 -6.20
N VAL A 671 31.83 -35.19 -6.00
CA VAL A 671 30.95 -34.45 -5.06
C VAL A 671 31.02 -32.91 -5.03
N GLY A 672 29.91 -32.26 -5.45
CA GLY A 672 29.60 -30.87 -5.06
C GLY A 672 29.06 -29.96 -6.18
N ALA A 673 28.04 -30.37 -6.92
CA ALA A 673 27.55 -29.62 -8.08
C ALA A 673 26.30 -28.78 -7.77
N GLN A 674 26.52 -27.58 -7.20
CA GLN A 674 25.65 -26.41 -7.38
C GLN A 674 26.41 -25.09 -7.14
N ALA A 675 27.53 -25.11 -6.41
CA ALA A 675 28.39 -23.94 -6.20
C ALA A 675 29.48 -23.73 -7.28
N ALA A 676 29.86 -24.78 -8.04
CA ALA A 676 31.01 -24.73 -8.95
C ALA A 676 30.73 -24.08 -10.32
N ALA A 677 29.50 -24.13 -10.83
CA ALA A 677 29.14 -23.54 -12.13
C ALA A 677 29.17 -21.99 -12.08
N VAL A 678 28.73 -21.42 -10.96
CA VAL A 678 28.81 -19.97 -10.69
C VAL A 678 30.27 -19.53 -10.54
N GLY A 679 31.11 -20.34 -9.87
CA GLY A 679 32.54 -20.08 -9.75
C GLY A 679 33.31 -20.11 -11.08
N ALA A 680 32.92 -20.96 -12.03
CA ALA A 680 33.55 -21.06 -13.35
C ALA A 680 33.11 -19.95 -14.33
N ALA A 681 31.89 -19.41 -14.18
CA ALA A 681 31.43 -18.24 -14.95
C ALA A 681 32.09 -16.95 -14.43
N VAL A 682 32.14 -16.77 -13.11
CA VAL A 682 32.87 -15.67 -12.46
C VAL A 682 34.38 -15.74 -12.76
N GLY A 683 34.96 -16.95 -12.79
CA GLY A 683 36.35 -17.18 -13.16
C GLY A 683 36.70 -16.84 -14.62
N ARG A 684 35.77 -17.06 -15.58
CA ARG A 684 35.96 -16.66 -16.99
C ARG A 684 35.85 -15.15 -17.20
N ALA A 685 35.02 -14.47 -16.43
CA ALA A 685 34.98 -13.00 -16.38
C ALA A 685 36.22 -12.39 -15.68
N HIS A 686 36.87 -13.11 -14.76
CA HIS A 686 38.12 -12.69 -14.13
C HIS A 686 39.34 -12.78 -15.07
N SER A 687 39.40 -13.76 -15.98
CA SER A 687 40.55 -13.99 -16.86
C SER A 687 40.76 -12.93 -17.97
N SER A 688 39.81 -12.02 -18.18
CA SER A 688 39.97 -10.86 -19.08
C SER A 688 40.52 -9.61 -18.37
N SER A 689 40.83 -9.71 -17.07
CA SER A 689 41.29 -8.57 -16.24
C SER A 689 42.72 -8.74 -15.70
N ILE A 690 43.36 -9.88 -15.95
CA ILE A 690 44.75 -10.17 -15.55
C ILE A 690 45.52 -10.70 -16.77
N ILE A 691 45.70 -9.85 -17.79
CA ILE A 691 46.85 -9.82 -18.71
C ILE A 691 47.16 -8.35 -18.99
#